data_AF-A0ABD1JBG6-F1
#
_entry.id   AF-A0ABD1JBG6-F1
#
_cell.length_a   1.000
_cell.length_b   1.000
_cell.length_c   1.000
_cell.angle_alpha   90.00
_cell.angle_beta   90.00
_cell.angle_gamma   90.00
#
_symmetry.space_group_name_H-M   'P 1'
#
loop_
_entity.id
_entity.type
_entity.pdbx_description
1 polymer ?
#
loop_
_entity_poly.entity_id
_entity_poly.type
_entity_poly.pdbx_seq_one_letter_code
_entity_poly.pdbx_strand_id
1 'polypeptide(L)'
;MDEHKGHDNVLAAKERTEQQEAGEHCEQFFTELLQCVEGARAKVRARIRQQQMAAEREAEGTIKELEQEMAELKRRDVVLQRLSQQDDVHFLKEVQQIPASYETKTFNLKTLPLLSSPFELIKKSVSELKDRVKDACLKFEVKVNEKETTIFLEVKDFSHCSGCVRSPSVLLENLPWTFVIQPCTAENTTFLSFYLAASSQVKNNYCMSCISDCWNQEEQKGVGPQTCPQCRETFSPRPVLNKSVVLADLVEKLRTTPPQLNPFQLPYAGPDDVICDVCTERKFKAVKSCLVCVASYCESHIQAHYQSDALKKHTLTEASYALRENICPQHNRLLEVFCRTDGICICVLCAMDEHKGHDNVLAATERAEQQKTFEKAKKLCQELIERRNEELHMLNTVCVKDAAQEAGEHCEQVFTELFQCVEGARAKARARIREQHMAAEREAEGTIKELEQEMAELKRRDVALQRLSQQDDAHFLKEVQQIPTSYESKTFNLPTLPLLTSPFELIKKSVSEFKDRVKDACFRCEVEVSEEGTTIFLEVKDFSHCSGCVRSPSILLENLPWTIFIKPHTDGNERFLSFYLDASSQVENKSCTVEACLKVINQQDVKKSFSRKIIHKFCDEQSDWGFRKFMPWNDLMNPAKGFVKNDKVIFLVTLWAKRDD
;
A
#
# COMPACT_ATOMS: atom_id res chain seq x y z
N MET A 1 40.08 53.03 25.42
CA MET A 1 39.49 51.81 26.03
C MET A 1 38.53 51.13 25.05
N ASP A 2 38.09 51.84 24.01
CA ASP A 2 36.96 51.46 23.17
C ASP A 2 37.34 50.60 21.95
N GLU A 3 38.62 50.58 21.57
CA GLU A 3 39.11 49.80 20.41
C GLU A 3 39.04 48.28 20.61
N HIS A 4 39.18 47.77 21.84
CA HIS A 4 39.08 46.32 22.10
C HIS A 4 37.68 45.76 21.78
N LYS A 5 36.60 46.52 22.07
CA LYS A 5 35.22 46.13 21.74
C LYS A 5 34.98 45.93 20.23
N GLY A 6 35.88 46.41 19.38
CA GLY A 6 35.83 46.17 17.93
C GLY A 6 36.20 44.74 17.56
N HIS A 7 37.21 44.15 18.20
CA HIS A 7 37.74 42.84 17.80
C HIS A 7 36.91 41.65 18.31
N ASP A 8 36.42 41.71 19.55
CA ASP A 8 35.56 40.66 20.13
C ASP A 8 34.28 40.46 19.28
N ASN A 9 33.75 41.56 18.73
CA ASN A 9 32.61 41.54 17.81
C ASN A 9 32.92 40.84 16.48
N VAL A 10 34.16 40.87 15.97
CA VAL A 10 34.48 40.32 14.63
C VAL A 10 34.53 38.79 14.65
N LEU A 11 35.16 38.19 15.67
CA LEU A 11 35.24 36.73 15.77
C LEU A 11 33.85 36.13 16.01
N ALA A 12 33.13 36.66 17.01
CA ALA A 12 31.79 36.22 17.35
C ALA A 12 30.72 36.65 16.32
N ALA A 13 31.01 37.54 15.37
CA ALA A 13 30.18 37.75 14.19
C ALA A 13 30.44 36.65 13.15
N LYS A 14 31.71 36.34 12.85
CA LYS A 14 32.08 35.30 11.86
C LYS A 14 31.51 33.93 12.22
N GLU A 15 31.60 33.51 13.48
CA GLU A 15 31.06 32.23 13.94
C GLU A 15 29.53 32.16 13.82
N ARG A 16 28.83 33.28 14.10
CA ARG A 16 27.38 33.40 13.87
C ARG A 16 27.01 33.40 12.39
N THR A 17 27.83 33.99 11.51
CA THR A 17 27.66 33.89 10.05
C THR A 17 27.85 32.45 9.57
N GLU A 18 28.90 31.75 9.99
CA GLU A 18 29.12 30.33 9.61
C GLU A 18 28.01 29.40 10.13
N GLN A 19 27.48 29.66 11.34
CA GLN A 19 26.31 28.95 11.86
C GLN A 19 25.05 29.23 11.02
N GLN A 20 24.81 30.49 10.65
CA GLN A 20 23.66 30.89 9.83
C GLN A 20 23.74 30.24 8.45
N GLU A 21 24.88 30.30 7.77
CA GLU A 21 25.11 29.64 6.48
C GLU A 21 24.91 28.12 6.57
N ALA A 22 25.48 27.46 7.59
CA ALA A 22 25.30 26.02 7.80
C ALA A 22 23.83 25.65 8.09
N GLY A 23 23.12 26.49 8.85
CA GLY A 23 21.69 26.35 9.13
C GLY A 23 20.85 26.49 7.87
N GLU A 24 20.97 27.60 7.14
CA GLU A 24 20.22 27.88 5.91
C GLU A 24 20.48 26.82 4.83
N HIS A 25 21.73 26.40 4.64
CA HIS A 25 22.09 25.31 3.74
C HIS A 25 21.38 23.99 4.11
N CYS A 26 21.34 23.63 5.40
CA CYS A 26 20.63 22.44 5.84
C CYS A 26 19.11 22.56 5.64
N GLU A 27 18.51 23.70 6.00
CA GLU A 27 17.07 23.95 5.81
C GLU A 27 16.67 23.87 4.33
N GLN A 28 17.50 24.39 3.41
CA GLN A 28 17.29 24.26 1.97
C GLN A 28 17.33 22.78 1.53
N PHE A 29 18.31 22.01 2.00
CA PHE A 29 18.44 20.60 1.65
C PHE A 29 17.26 19.75 2.17
N PHE A 30 16.78 19.98 3.39
CA PHE A 30 15.59 19.31 3.90
C PHE A 30 14.31 19.76 3.18
N THR A 31 14.20 21.04 2.80
CA THR A 31 13.07 21.54 2.00
C THR A 31 12.99 20.85 0.63
N GLU A 32 14.11 20.69 -0.07
CA GLU A 32 14.19 19.90 -1.31
C GLU A 32 13.78 18.43 -1.12
N LEU A 33 14.07 17.84 0.04
CA LEU A 33 13.72 16.46 0.34
C LEU A 33 12.23 16.26 0.60
N LEU A 34 11.61 17.16 1.37
CA LEU A 34 10.17 17.14 1.61
C LEU A 34 9.40 17.32 0.29
N GLN A 35 9.88 18.21 -0.60
CA GLN A 35 9.36 18.34 -1.97
C GLN A 35 9.57 17.07 -2.82
N CYS A 36 10.69 16.36 -2.65
CA CYS A 36 10.94 15.11 -3.35
C CYS A 36 10.00 13.97 -2.89
N VAL A 37 9.73 13.87 -1.58
CA VAL A 37 8.80 12.88 -1.01
C VAL A 37 7.35 13.18 -1.42
N GLU A 38 6.91 14.45 -1.40
CA GLU A 38 5.58 14.82 -1.91
C GLU A 38 5.47 14.61 -3.44
N GLY A 39 6.56 14.82 -4.19
CA GLY A 39 6.62 14.50 -5.62
C GLY A 39 6.42 13.00 -5.91
N ALA A 40 7.03 12.12 -5.10
CA ALA A 40 6.81 10.68 -5.17
C ALA A 40 5.36 10.31 -4.79
N ARG A 41 4.84 10.86 -3.67
CA ARG A 41 3.45 10.68 -3.23
C ARG A 41 2.44 11.06 -4.31
N ALA A 42 2.64 12.21 -4.96
CA ALA A 42 1.78 12.66 -6.06
C ALA A 42 1.78 11.71 -7.25
N LYS A 43 2.93 11.11 -7.59
CA LYS A 43 3.06 10.11 -8.66
C LYS A 43 2.40 8.78 -8.28
N VAL A 44 2.56 8.31 -7.04
CA VAL A 44 1.86 7.11 -6.52
C VAL A 44 0.34 7.30 -6.57
N ARG A 45 -0.17 8.42 -6.04
CA ARG A 45 -1.60 8.80 -6.12
C ARG A 45 -2.12 8.82 -7.57
N ALA A 46 -1.35 9.38 -8.49
CA ALA A 46 -1.70 9.42 -9.91
C ALA A 46 -1.74 8.02 -10.53
N ARG A 47 -0.82 7.13 -10.15
CA ARG A 47 -0.78 5.74 -10.65
C ARG A 47 -1.93 4.89 -10.12
N ILE A 48 -2.25 4.98 -8.83
CA ILE A 48 -3.41 4.27 -8.24
C ILE A 48 -4.69 4.68 -8.98
N ARG A 49 -4.90 5.98 -9.21
CA ARG A 49 -6.03 6.50 -10.01
C ARG A 49 -6.00 6.01 -11.46
N GLN A 50 -4.82 5.94 -12.09
CA GLN A 50 -4.69 5.43 -13.45
C GLN A 50 -5.08 3.95 -13.54
N GLN A 51 -4.61 3.11 -12.60
CA GLN A 51 -4.96 1.69 -12.54
C GLN A 51 -6.45 1.48 -12.22
N GLN A 52 -7.01 2.24 -11.27
CA GLN A 52 -8.45 2.25 -11.00
C GLN A 52 -9.24 2.59 -12.27
N MET A 53 -8.91 3.70 -12.95
CA MET A 53 -9.60 4.10 -14.19
C MET A 53 -9.37 3.14 -15.37
N ALA A 54 -8.37 2.27 -15.33
CA ALA A 54 -8.18 1.21 -16.32
C ALA A 54 -9.07 0.00 -15.97
N ALA A 55 -9.03 -0.44 -14.71
CA ALA A 55 -9.86 -1.53 -14.20
C ALA A 55 -11.37 -1.24 -14.31
N GLU A 56 -11.81 -0.02 -13.99
CA GLU A 56 -13.21 0.40 -14.16
C GLU A 56 -13.65 0.34 -15.64
N ARG A 57 -12.76 0.62 -16.59
CA ARG A 57 -13.04 0.52 -18.05
C ARG A 57 -13.04 -0.91 -18.57
N GLU A 58 -12.17 -1.77 -18.05
CA GLU A 58 -12.17 -3.20 -18.38
C GLU A 58 -13.44 -3.88 -17.82
N ALA A 59 -13.82 -3.53 -16.58
CA ALA A 59 -15.08 -3.95 -15.97
C ALA A 59 -16.31 -3.46 -16.76
N GLU A 60 -16.30 -2.25 -17.32
CA GLU A 60 -17.43 -1.66 -18.06
C GLU A 60 -17.92 -2.55 -19.23
N GLY A 61 -17.02 -3.29 -19.89
CA GLY A 61 -17.40 -4.27 -20.91
C GLY A 61 -18.17 -5.45 -20.33
N THR A 62 -17.64 -6.05 -19.26
CA THR A 62 -18.27 -7.19 -18.57
C THR A 62 -19.60 -6.80 -17.92
N ILE A 63 -19.71 -5.59 -17.36
CA ILE A 63 -20.96 -5.05 -16.80
C ILE A 63 -22.05 -5.00 -17.88
N LYS A 64 -21.76 -4.48 -19.08
CA LYS A 64 -22.75 -4.40 -20.16
C LYS A 64 -23.22 -5.77 -20.65
N GLU A 65 -22.33 -6.76 -20.68
CA GLU A 65 -22.72 -8.14 -21.01
C GLU A 65 -23.60 -8.79 -19.93
N LEU A 66 -23.29 -8.55 -18.65
CA LEU A 66 -24.12 -8.98 -17.51
C LEU A 66 -25.49 -8.29 -17.53
N GLU A 67 -25.54 -6.98 -17.80
CA GLU A 67 -26.79 -6.22 -17.93
C GLU A 67 -27.68 -6.74 -19.07
N GLN A 68 -27.08 -7.10 -20.21
CA GLN A 68 -27.83 -7.71 -21.32
C GLN A 68 -28.38 -9.09 -20.94
N GLU A 69 -27.55 -9.99 -20.39
CA GLU A 69 -27.99 -11.32 -19.96
C GLU A 69 -29.10 -11.20 -18.88
N MET A 70 -28.96 -10.28 -17.94
CA MET A 70 -29.99 -9.97 -16.95
C MET A 70 -31.29 -9.44 -17.58
N ALA A 71 -31.21 -8.62 -18.62
CA ALA A 71 -32.39 -8.13 -19.34
C ALA A 71 -33.08 -9.23 -20.17
N GLU A 72 -32.35 -10.23 -20.66
CA GLU A 72 -32.90 -11.44 -21.30
C GLU A 72 -33.55 -12.37 -20.27
N LEU A 73 -32.85 -12.69 -19.17
CA LEU A 73 -33.37 -13.52 -18.09
C LEU A 73 -34.62 -12.90 -17.44
N LYS A 74 -34.63 -11.60 -17.13
CA LYS A 74 -35.81 -10.91 -16.57
C LYS A 74 -37.00 -10.92 -17.54
N ARG A 75 -36.77 -10.82 -18.85
CA ARG A 75 -37.84 -11.01 -19.86
C ARG A 75 -38.36 -12.45 -19.86
N ARG A 76 -37.48 -13.44 -19.74
CA ARG A 76 -37.86 -14.87 -19.68
C ARG A 76 -38.66 -15.21 -18.42
N ASP A 77 -38.26 -14.72 -17.24
CA ASP A 77 -39.05 -14.92 -16.01
C ASP A 77 -40.44 -14.28 -16.11
N VAL A 78 -40.59 -13.08 -16.68
CA VAL A 78 -41.93 -12.47 -16.91
C VAL A 78 -42.83 -13.33 -17.81
N VAL A 79 -42.27 -13.97 -18.85
CA VAL A 79 -43.02 -14.93 -19.69
C VAL A 79 -43.40 -16.18 -18.88
N LEU A 80 -42.49 -16.73 -18.07
CA LEU A 80 -42.75 -17.88 -17.18
C LEU A 80 -43.69 -17.52 -16.01
N GLN A 81 -43.82 -16.25 -15.63
CA GLN A 81 -44.86 -15.78 -14.70
C GLN A 81 -46.22 -15.75 -15.39
N ARG A 82 -46.33 -15.16 -16.59
CA ARG A 82 -47.59 -15.12 -17.37
C ARG A 82 -48.14 -16.52 -17.66
N LEU A 83 -47.29 -17.43 -18.17
CA LEU A 83 -47.71 -18.79 -18.51
C LEU A 83 -48.22 -19.59 -17.31
N SER A 84 -47.68 -19.36 -16.12
CA SER A 84 -48.16 -20.01 -14.89
C SER A 84 -49.59 -19.62 -14.48
N GLN A 85 -50.20 -18.63 -15.16
CA GLN A 85 -51.57 -18.14 -14.91
C GLN A 85 -52.58 -18.54 -16.00
N GLN A 86 -52.13 -19.17 -17.10
CA GLN A 86 -53.02 -19.61 -18.20
C GLN A 86 -53.73 -20.93 -17.87
N ASP A 87 -54.83 -21.19 -18.58
CA ASP A 87 -55.51 -22.49 -18.60
C ASP A 87 -54.70 -23.57 -19.34
N ASP A 88 -55.15 -24.82 -19.24
CA ASP A 88 -54.39 -25.99 -19.67
C ASP A 88 -54.10 -25.99 -21.18
N VAL A 89 -55.02 -25.49 -21.99
CA VAL A 89 -54.90 -25.50 -23.44
C VAL A 89 -53.95 -24.41 -23.91
N HIS A 90 -54.02 -23.20 -23.35
CA HIS A 90 -53.08 -22.12 -23.69
C HIS A 90 -51.67 -22.40 -23.17
N PHE A 91 -51.55 -22.90 -21.94
CA PHE A 91 -50.26 -23.33 -21.40
C PHE A 91 -49.58 -24.36 -22.32
N LEU A 92 -50.27 -25.42 -22.73
CA LEU A 92 -49.72 -26.46 -23.60
C LEU A 92 -49.41 -25.96 -25.03
N LYS A 93 -50.16 -24.99 -25.57
CA LYS A 93 -49.87 -24.34 -26.87
C LYS A 93 -48.61 -23.46 -26.83
N GLU A 94 -48.42 -22.68 -25.77
CA GLU A 94 -47.31 -21.71 -25.68
C GLU A 94 -46.02 -22.31 -25.10
N VAL A 95 -46.10 -23.22 -24.12
CA VAL A 95 -44.90 -23.77 -23.46
C VAL A 95 -44.00 -24.58 -24.40
N GLN A 96 -44.58 -25.22 -25.44
CA GLN A 96 -43.83 -25.89 -26.51
C GLN A 96 -42.98 -24.94 -27.35
N GLN A 97 -43.28 -23.63 -27.33
CA GLN A 97 -42.52 -22.61 -28.06
C GLN A 97 -41.33 -22.06 -27.24
N ILE A 98 -41.19 -22.48 -25.97
CA ILE A 98 -40.07 -22.08 -25.11
C ILE A 98 -38.89 -23.06 -25.29
N PRO A 99 -37.68 -22.57 -25.62
CA PRO A 99 -36.48 -23.40 -25.64
C PRO A 99 -36.24 -24.08 -24.28
N ALA A 100 -36.10 -25.40 -24.29
CA ALA A 100 -35.98 -26.23 -23.08
C ALA A 100 -34.75 -25.88 -22.20
N SER A 101 -33.72 -25.28 -22.79
CA SER A 101 -32.53 -24.76 -22.13
C SER A 101 -32.36 -23.25 -22.36
N TYR A 102 -31.50 -22.63 -21.54
CA TYR A 102 -30.89 -21.33 -21.80
C TYR A 102 -29.38 -21.52 -21.74
N GLU A 103 -28.66 -21.06 -22.76
CA GLU A 103 -27.20 -21.12 -22.78
C GLU A 103 -26.63 -19.98 -21.93
N THR A 104 -26.22 -20.28 -20.71
CA THR A 104 -25.63 -19.31 -19.78
C THR A 104 -24.19 -19.02 -20.15
N LYS A 105 -23.79 -17.75 -20.31
CA LYS A 105 -22.38 -17.39 -20.43
C LYS A 105 -21.64 -17.68 -19.11
N THR A 106 -20.44 -18.23 -19.20
CA THR A 106 -19.56 -18.43 -18.02
C THR A 106 -18.72 -17.18 -17.75
N PHE A 107 -19.27 -16.21 -17.03
CA PHE A 107 -18.51 -15.06 -16.53
C PHE A 107 -17.57 -15.49 -15.40
N ASN A 108 -16.30 -15.73 -15.73
CA ASN A 108 -15.28 -16.09 -14.74
C ASN A 108 -14.71 -14.83 -14.05
N LEU A 109 -15.44 -14.30 -13.07
CA LEU A 109 -15.02 -13.11 -12.31
C LEU A 109 -13.70 -13.30 -11.55
N LYS A 110 -13.25 -14.55 -11.33
CA LYS A 110 -11.97 -14.86 -10.67
C LYS A 110 -10.75 -14.73 -11.60
N THR A 111 -10.96 -14.62 -12.91
CA THR A 111 -9.89 -14.41 -13.91
C THR A 111 -9.78 -12.97 -14.39
N LEU A 112 -10.65 -12.05 -13.96
CA LEU A 112 -10.45 -10.62 -14.17
C LEU A 112 -9.17 -10.18 -13.43
N PRO A 113 -8.13 -9.63 -14.11
CA PRO A 113 -6.84 -9.26 -13.50
C PRO A 113 -6.89 -8.13 -12.46
N LEU A 114 -8.08 -7.58 -12.21
CA LEU A 114 -8.31 -6.24 -11.69
C LEU A 114 -8.21 -6.11 -10.16
N LEU A 115 -8.36 -7.22 -9.44
CA LEU A 115 -8.86 -7.21 -8.05
C LEU A 115 -7.78 -7.42 -6.97
N SER A 116 -6.50 -7.47 -7.34
CA SER A 116 -5.38 -7.54 -6.38
C SER A 116 -4.04 -7.14 -7.02
N SER A 117 -3.61 -7.85 -8.07
CA SER A 117 -2.22 -7.80 -8.56
C SER A 117 -1.67 -6.40 -8.87
N PRO A 118 -2.41 -5.44 -9.48
CA PRO A 118 -1.86 -4.13 -9.82
C PRO A 118 -1.55 -3.29 -8.57
N PHE A 119 -2.46 -3.30 -7.59
CA PHE A 119 -2.37 -2.48 -6.38
C PHE A 119 -1.38 -3.05 -5.36
N GLU A 120 -1.24 -4.38 -5.28
CA GLU A 120 -0.22 -5.02 -4.43
C GLU A 120 1.21 -4.62 -4.84
N LEU A 121 1.49 -4.51 -6.15
CA LEU A 121 2.80 -4.03 -6.63
C LEU A 121 3.09 -2.59 -6.18
N ILE A 122 2.06 -1.73 -6.11
CA ILE A 122 2.21 -0.37 -5.58
C ILE A 122 2.43 -0.39 -4.06
N LYS A 123 1.59 -1.12 -3.29
CA LYS A 123 1.75 -1.26 -1.82
C LYS A 123 3.14 -1.80 -1.45
N LYS A 124 3.65 -2.79 -2.20
CA LYS A 124 5.00 -3.33 -2.06
C LYS A 124 6.07 -2.26 -2.33
N SER A 125 6.02 -1.60 -3.50
CA SER A 125 7.02 -0.59 -3.89
C SER A 125 7.12 0.57 -2.88
N VAL A 126 5.97 1.00 -2.35
CA VAL A 126 5.89 2.05 -1.32
C VAL A 126 6.39 1.55 0.05
N SER A 127 6.22 0.27 0.36
CA SER A 127 6.85 -0.34 1.55
C SER A 127 8.37 -0.44 1.41
N GLU A 128 8.89 -0.78 0.23
CA GLU A 128 10.34 -0.74 0.01
C GLU A 128 10.90 0.70 0.07
N LEU A 129 10.14 1.71 -0.38
CA LEU A 129 10.49 3.12 -0.19
C LEU A 129 10.61 3.47 1.31
N LYS A 130 9.65 3.03 2.13
CA LYS A 130 9.64 3.22 3.60
C LYS A 130 10.91 2.68 4.24
N ASP A 131 11.32 1.46 3.91
CA ASP A 131 12.50 0.84 4.49
C ASP A 131 13.79 1.50 4.00
N ARG A 132 13.89 1.84 2.70
CA ARG A 132 15.06 2.55 2.13
C ARG A 132 15.25 3.95 2.75
N VAL A 133 14.18 4.68 3.03
CA VAL A 133 14.27 6.00 3.69
C VAL A 133 14.53 5.87 5.19
N LYS A 134 13.96 4.86 5.89
CA LYS A 134 14.28 4.62 7.30
C LYS A 134 15.74 4.22 7.51
N ASP A 135 16.29 3.38 6.63
CA ASP A 135 17.73 3.08 6.59
C ASP A 135 18.59 4.36 6.39
N ALA A 136 18.17 5.24 5.48
CA ALA A 136 18.83 6.53 5.27
C ALA A 136 18.74 7.44 6.52
N CYS A 137 17.59 7.51 7.19
CA CYS A 137 17.40 8.28 8.43
C CYS A 137 18.33 7.76 9.54
N LEU A 138 18.41 6.43 9.73
CA LEU A 138 19.28 5.80 10.73
C LEU A 138 20.76 6.05 10.45
N LYS A 139 21.21 5.87 9.21
CA LYS A 139 22.61 6.12 8.80
C LYS A 139 22.99 7.60 8.92
N PHE A 140 22.05 8.50 8.69
CA PHE A 140 22.23 9.93 8.89
C PHE A 140 22.33 10.28 10.38
N GLU A 141 21.47 9.71 11.23
CA GLU A 141 21.49 9.93 12.67
C GLU A 141 22.80 9.49 13.33
N VAL A 142 23.34 8.33 12.94
CA VAL A 142 24.67 7.88 13.40
C VAL A 142 25.73 8.92 13.04
N LYS A 143 25.81 9.34 11.76
CA LYS A 143 26.81 10.32 11.28
C LYS A 143 26.70 11.71 11.88
N VAL A 144 25.50 12.17 12.22
CA VAL A 144 25.31 13.47 12.89
C VAL A 144 25.68 13.40 14.37
N ASN A 145 25.49 12.25 15.01
CA ASN A 145 25.84 12.03 16.41
C ASN A 145 27.31 11.64 16.62
N GLU A 146 28.02 11.21 15.57
CA GLU A 146 29.48 11.00 15.59
C GLU A 146 30.22 12.24 16.13
N LYS A 147 31.18 11.98 17.03
CA LYS A 147 32.05 12.98 17.66
C LYS A 147 33.48 12.67 17.24
N GLU A 148 33.88 13.14 16.06
CA GLU A 148 35.29 13.13 15.69
C GLU A 148 36.07 14.03 16.66
N THR A 149 37.23 13.57 17.11
CA THR A 149 38.08 14.28 18.08
C THR A 149 39.52 13.89 17.84
N THR A 150 40.27 14.75 17.16
CA THR A 150 41.64 14.47 16.70
C THR A 150 42.64 14.70 17.83
N ILE A 151 43.22 13.62 18.35
CA ILE A 151 44.29 13.71 19.34
C ILE A 151 45.64 13.82 18.63
N PHE A 152 46.27 14.99 18.72
CA PHE A 152 47.62 15.22 18.20
C PHE A 152 48.69 14.80 19.21
N LEU A 153 49.81 14.26 18.73
CA LEU A 153 50.99 13.95 19.53
C LEU A 153 52.27 14.29 18.75
N GLU A 154 52.89 15.41 19.10
CA GLU A 154 54.21 15.80 18.59
C GLU A 154 55.31 15.10 19.40
N VAL A 155 56.27 14.45 18.73
CA VAL A 155 57.41 13.78 19.39
C VAL A 155 58.72 14.40 18.90
N LYS A 156 59.38 15.13 19.79
CA LYS A 156 60.70 15.74 19.56
C LYS A 156 61.80 14.73 19.92
N ASP A 157 62.82 14.62 19.07
CA ASP A 157 63.94 13.65 19.14
C ASP A 157 63.54 12.19 19.44
N PHE A 158 62.73 11.66 18.52
CA PHE A 158 62.31 10.24 18.44
C PHE A 158 63.45 9.21 18.58
N SER A 159 64.68 9.59 18.19
CA SER A 159 65.89 8.75 18.20
C SER A 159 66.34 8.27 19.58
N HIS A 160 65.88 8.90 20.67
CA HIS A 160 66.28 8.58 22.04
C HIS A 160 65.12 8.06 22.92
N CYS A 161 63.97 7.74 22.32
CA CYS A 161 62.74 7.46 23.06
C CYS A 161 62.67 6.04 23.64
N SER A 162 63.17 5.86 24.87
CA SER A 162 63.23 4.58 25.59
C SER A 162 62.00 4.26 26.47
N GLY A 163 60.87 4.92 26.25
CA GLY A 163 59.67 4.80 27.09
C GLY A 163 58.36 5.15 26.37
N CYS A 164 57.24 5.00 27.09
CA CYS A 164 55.91 5.27 26.54
C CYS A 164 55.65 6.78 26.45
N VAL A 165 55.46 7.31 25.24
CA VAL A 165 55.01 8.70 25.04
C VAL A 165 53.49 8.75 25.10
N ARG A 166 52.94 9.79 25.74
CA ARG A 166 51.49 10.00 25.88
C ARG A 166 51.12 11.40 25.40
N SER A 167 49.98 11.52 24.73
CA SER A 167 49.33 12.82 24.50
C SER A 167 48.85 13.44 25.82
N PRO A 168 48.51 14.74 25.84
CA PRO A 168 47.51 15.26 26.76
C PRO A 168 46.23 14.40 26.70
N SER A 169 45.54 14.24 27.82
CA SER A 169 44.27 13.50 27.86
C SER A 169 43.14 14.38 27.34
N VAL A 170 42.41 13.91 26.33
CA VAL A 170 41.26 14.60 25.73
C VAL A 170 39.96 14.00 26.27
N LEU A 171 39.04 14.85 26.73
CA LEU A 171 37.76 14.42 27.30
C LEU A 171 36.74 14.13 26.20
N LEU A 172 36.60 12.86 25.83
CA LEU A 172 35.51 12.40 24.97
C LEU A 172 34.49 11.65 25.83
N GLU A 173 33.26 12.17 25.86
CA GLU A 173 32.13 11.66 26.67
C GLU A 173 32.45 11.53 28.17
N ASN A 174 33.14 12.54 28.72
CA ASN A 174 33.61 12.62 30.11
C ASN A 174 34.66 11.56 30.51
N LEU A 175 35.14 10.74 29.57
CA LEU A 175 36.28 9.85 29.79
C LEU A 175 37.57 10.53 29.29
N PRO A 176 38.67 10.51 30.06
CA PRO A 176 39.96 11.05 29.63
C PRO A 176 40.67 10.04 28.72
N TRP A 177 40.59 10.25 27.41
CA TRP A 177 41.26 9.45 26.40
C TRP A 177 42.68 9.95 26.16
N THR A 178 43.65 9.05 26.19
CA THR A 178 45.06 9.35 25.97
C THR A 178 45.59 8.49 24.83
N PHE A 179 46.19 9.12 23.82
CA PHE A 179 46.90 8.41 22.76
C PHE A 179 48.31 8.06 23.25
N VAL A 180 48.70 6.80 23.11
CA VAL A 180 49.96 6.26 23.63
C VAL A 180 50.77 5.65 22.49
N ILE A 181 52.05 6.03 22.43
CA ILE A 181 53.06 5.42 21.58
C ILE A 181 54.02 4.67 22.50
N GLN A 182 54.20 3.37 22.26
CA GLN A 182 55.13 2.53 23.01
C GLN A 182 56.07 1.77 22.05
N PRO A 183 57.39 1.83 22.28
CA PRO A 183 58.34 0.88 21.66
C PRO A 183 58.08 -0.54 22.20
N CYS A 184 57.94 -1.52 21.31
CA CYS A 184 57.77 -2.92 21.65
C CYS A 184 58.82 -3.76 20.90
N THR A 185 59.60 -4.56 21.61
CA THR A 185 60.67 -5.39 21.03
C THR A 185 60.20 -6.84 20.87
N ALA A 186 60.27 -7.36 19.65
CA ALA A 186 60.03 -8.77 19.34
C ALA A 186 61.11 -9.24 18.34
N GLU A 187 61.68 -10.42 18.58
CA GLU A 187 62.67 -11.05 17.67
C GLU A 187 63.80 -10.10 17.22
N ASN A 188 64.43 -9.43 18.19
CA ASN A 188 65.48 -8.41 18.01
C ASN A 188 65.09 -7.19 17.15
N THR A 189 63.80 -7.01 16.83
CA THR A 189 63.26 -5.88 16.06
C THR A 189 62.39 -4.99 16.95
N THR A 190 62.62 -3.68 16.90
CA THR A 190 61.81 -2.70 17.65
C THR A 190 60.68 -2.17 16.77
N PHE A 191 59.44 -2.46 17.17
CA PHE A 191 58.21 -1.96 16.55
C PHE A 191 57.64 -0.81 17.39
N LEU A 192 56.77 0.00 16.79
CA LEU A 192 55.95 0.96 17.52
C LEU A 192 54.51 0.49 17.60
N SER A 193 54.01 0.37 18.83
CA SER A 193 52.62 0.08 19.13
C SER A 193 51.89 1.38 19.43
N PHE A 194 50.81 1.64 18.69
CA PHE A 194 49.91 2.77 18.88
C PHE A 194 48.63 2.27 19.53
N TYR A 195 48.20 2.88 20.63
CA TYR A 195 46.93 2.52 21.27
C TYR A 195 46.30 3.69 22.02
N LEU A 196 44.97 3.64 22.15
CA LEU A 196 44.18 4.56 22.95
C LEU A 196 43.90 3.95 24.32
N ALA A 197 44.15 4.72 25.38
CA ALA A 197 43.89 4.33 26.76
C ALA A 197 42.93 5.32 27.43
N ALA A 198 41.83 4.81 27.99
CA ALA A 198 40.95 5.53 28.89
C ALA A 198 41.24 5.09 30.33
N SER A 199 41.41 6.05 31.26
CA SER A 199 41.58 5.68 32.68
C SER A 199 40.23 5.41 33.34
N SER A 200 40.06 4.25 33.99
CA SER A 200 38.83 3.91 34.70
C SER A 200 39.08 3.56 36.17
N GLN A 201 38.22 4.02 37.07
CA GLN A 201 38.11 3.48 38.43
C GLN A 201 36.63 3.36 38.87
N VAL A 202 36.24 2.12 39.16
CA VAL A 202 35.21 1.71 40.15
C VAL A 202 33.73 2.10 39.91
N LYS A 203 33.04 1.26 39.13
CA LYS A 203 31.95 0.34 39.57
C LYS A 203 30.81 0.89 40.48
N ASN A 204 29.56 0.70 40.02
CA ASN A 204 28.49 0.08 40.84
C ASN A 204 27.38 -0.55 39.97
N ASN A 205 26.68 -1.54 40.52
CA ASN A 205 25.63 -2.33 39.85
C ASN A 205 24.54 -2.67 40.89
N TYR A 206 23.26 -2.69 40.49
CA TYR A 206 22.13 -3.09 41.35
C TYR A 206 21.23 -4.12 40.65
N CYS A 207 20.43 -4.86 41.42
CA CYS A 207 19.60 -5.97 40.96
C CYS A 207 18.13 -5.85 41.42
N MET A 208 17.28 -6.77 40.95
CA MET A 208 15.80 -6.75 41.07
C MET A 208 15.25 -6.45 42.47
N SER A 209 15.89 -6.90 43.55
CA SER A 209 15.43 -6.60 44.92
C SER A 209 15.47 -5.11 45.25
N CYS A 210 16.53 -4.41 44.82
CA CYS A 210 16.76 -3.00 45.13
C CYS A 210 15.79 -2.01 44.45
N ILE A 211 14.85 -2.51 43.63
CA ILE A 211 13.70 -1.73 43.12
C ILE A 211 12.37 -2.27 43.68
N SER A 212 12.24 -3.55 43.99
CA SER A 212 11.09 -4.06 44.77
C SER A 212 10.99 -3.39 46.14
N ASP A 213 12.11 -3.12 46.80
CA ASP A 213 12.15 -2.42 48.09
C ASP A 213 11.75 -0.93 48.00
N CYS A 214 11.68 -0.36 46.79
CA CYS A 214 11.20 1.01 46.55
C CYS A 214 9.66 1.08 46.62
N TRP A 215 8.96 0.07 46.10
CA TRP A 215 7.48 0.02 46.13
C TRP A 215 6.89 -0.43 47.47
N ASN A 216 7.71 -0.93 48.40
CA ASN A 216 7.29 -1.38 49.72
C ASN A 216 7.44 -0.30 50.83
N GLN A 217 7.94 0.90 50.52
CA GLN A 217 8.20 1.95 51.54
C GLN A 217 7.11 3.02 51.68
N GLU A 218 6.20 3.18 50.71
CA GLU A 218 5.08 4.13 50.84
C GLU A 218 3.88 3.57 51.62
N GLU A 219 3.83 2.26 51.92
CA GLU A 219 2.81 1.67 52.81
C GLU A 219 2.94 2.13 54.28
N GLN A 220 4.06 2.73 54.71
CA GLN A 220 4.23 3.24 56.08
C GLN A 220 3.80 4.71 56.30
N LYS A 221 3.29 5.40 55.26
CA LYS A 221 2.73 6.77 55.38
C LYS A 221 1.40 6.88 54.62
N GLY A 222 0.49 5.96 54.91
CA GLY A 222 -0.70 5.70 54.09
C GLY A 222 -1.63 6.90 53.84
N VAL A 223 -1.53 7.46 52.62
CA VAL A 223 -2.61 8.18 51.94
C VAL A 223 -2.56 7.84 50.45
N GLY A 224 -3.63 7.23 49.93
CA GLY A 224 -3.88 7.13 48.48
C GLY A 224 -3.24 5.93 47.76
N PRO A 225 -3.63 5.66 46.50
CA PRO A 225 -3.47 4.34 45.88
C PRO A 225 -2.42 4.24 44.75
N GLN A 226 -2.16 3.01 44.30
CA GLN A 226 -1.22 2.66 43.22
C GLN A 226 -1.65 3.22 41.86
N THR A 227 -0.78 4.00 41.18
CA THR A 227 -1.14 4.76 39.95
C THR A 227 -0.58 4.16 38.66
N CYS A 228 -1.47 3.97 37.67
CA CYS A 228 -1.20 3.45 36.32
C CYS A 228 -0.20 4.31 35.52
N PRO A 229 0.99 3.80 35.11
CA PRO A 229 1.98 4.61 34.37
C PRO A 229 1.53 5.11 32.99
N GLN A 230 0.60 4.41 32.34
CA GLN A 230 0.12 4.74 30.98
C GLN A 230 -1.25 5.46 30.96
N CYS A 231 -1.92 5.59 32.11
CA CYS A 231 -3.28 6.17 32.20
C CYS A 231 -3.51 7.08 33.40
N ARG A 232 -2.58 7.16 34.35
CA ARG A 232 -2.63 7.92 35.62
C ARG A 232 -3.86 7.65 36.52
N GLU A 233 -4.60 6.60 36.24
CA GLU A 233 -5.73 6.11 37.05
C GLU A 233 -5.26 5.12 38.13
N THR A 234 -6.03 4.98 39.21
CA THR A 234 -5.44 4.65 40.52
C THR A 234 -6.22 3.58 41.29
N PHE A 235 -5.59 2.44 41.61
CA PHE A 235 -6.29 1.23 42.05
C PHE A 235 -5.69 0.54 43.28
N SER A 236 -6.41 0.56 44.40
CA SER A 236 -6.19 -0.32 45.56
C SER A 236 -7.51 -0.43 46.36
N PRO A 237 -7.93 -1.62 46.86
CA PRO A 237 -7.34 -2.96 46.69
C PRO A 237 -7.87 -3.72 45.45
N ARG A 238 -7.37 -4.93 45.24
CA ARG A 238 -7.63 -5.85 44.12
C ARG A 238 -8.95 -6.67 44.31
N PRO A 239 -10.04 -6.41 43.57
CA PRO A 239 -11.33 -7.10 43.76
C PRO A 239 -11.46 -8.43 42.96
N VAL A 240 -12.39 -9.30 43.36
CA VAL A 240 -12.70 -10.59 42.71
C VAL A 240 -14.24 -10.77 42.55
N LEU A 241 -14.66 -11.53 41.54
CA LEU A 241 -16.01 -11.68 40.99
C LEU A 241 -17.06 -12.37 41.88
N ASN A 242 -18.36 -12.02 41.73
CA ASN A 242 -19.48 -13.00 41.65
C ASN A 242 -20.86 -12.46 41.16
N LYS A 243 -21.89 -13.34 41.04
CA LYS A 243 -23.23 -13.20 40.39
C LYS A 243 -24.41 -13.44 41.38
N SER A 244 -25.71 -13.18 41.12
CA SER A 244 -26.50 -12.28 40.23
C SER A 244 -27.89 -12.00 40.93
N VAL A 245 -29.16 -12.16 40.51
CA VAL A 245 -29.95 -12.63 39.33
C VAL A 245 -31.42 -12.06 39.45
N VAL A 246 -32.42 -12.50 38.63
CA VAL A 246 -33.92 -12.41 38.82
C VAL A 246 -34.58 -11.02 38.58
N LEU A 247 -35.69 -10.80 37.82
CA LEU A 247 -36.58 -11.53 36.84
C LEU A 247 -37.32 -10.43 36.00
N ALA A 248 -38.32 -10.59 35.09
CA ALA A 248 -39.20 -11.70 34.63
C ALA A 248 -39.74 -11.50 33.18
N ASP A 249 -40.04 -12.61 32.49
CA ASP A 249 -41.30 -13.07 31.82
C ASP A 249 -42.37 -12.09 31.24
N LEU A 250 -43.13 -12.40 30.16
CA LEU A 250 -43.01 -13.38 29.05
C LEU A 250 -44.00 -13.04 27.88
N VAL A 251 -43.73 -13.59 26.69
CA VAL A 251 -44.35 -13.42 25.34
C VAL A 251 -45.80 -13.97 25.15
N GLU A 252 -46.62 -13.45 24.20
CA GLU A 252 -47.25 -14.20 23.05
C GLU A 252 -48.49 -13.59 22.29
N LYS A 253 -48.40 -13.63 20.95
CA LYS A 253 -49.42 -13.97 19.89
C LYS A 253 -50.72 -13.15 19.56
N LEU A 254 -51.24 -13.46 18.36
CA LEU A 254 -52.31 -12.84 17.54
C LEU A 254 -53.69 -13.53 17.66
N ARG A 255 -54.81 -12.84 17.30
CA ARG A 255 -55.89 -13.37 16.39
C ARG A 255 -57.09 -12.43 16.09
N THR A 256 -57.61 -12.50 14.84
CA THR A 256 -59.03 -12.30 14.36
C THR A 256 -59.70 -10.89 14.54
N THR A 257 -60.68 -10.38 13.74
CA THR A 257 -61.59 -10.92 12.67
C THR A 257 -62.08 -9.78 11.71
N PRO A 258 -62.53 -10.05 10.45
CA PRO A 258 -63.36 -9.14 9.59
C PRO A 258 -64.85 -9.04 10.07
N PRO A 259 -65.85 -8.39 9.40
CA PRO A 259 -66.03 -7.98 7.97
C PRO A 259 -66.43 -6.47 7.80
N GLN A 260 -66.91 -5.86 6.70
CA GLN A 260 -67.93 -6.18 5.66
C GLN A 260 -67.73 -5.39 4.34
N LEU A 261 -68.29 -5.88 3.23
CA LEU A 261 -68.47 -5.15 1.95
C LEU A 261 -69.96 -5.12 1.56
N ASN A 262 -70.40 -4.06 0.87
CA ASN A 262 -71.81 -3.78 0.57
C ASN A 262 -72.18 -4.16 -0.89
N PRO A 263 -73.06 -5.15 -1.14
CA PRO A 263 -73.21 -5.77 -2.46
C PRO A 263 -74.38 -5.22 -3.31
N PHE A 264 -74.32 -3.96 -3.75
CA PHE A 264 -75.32 -3.39 -4.69
C PHE A 264 -74.73 -2.43 -5.74
N GLN A 265 -73.87 -2.95 -6.63
CA GLN A 265 -73.59 -2.34 -7.95
C GLN A 265 -72.91 -3.38 -8.86
N LEU A 266 -73.59 -3.84 -9.92
CA LEU A 266 -73.02 -4.69 -10.97
C LEU A 266 -72.50 -3.81 -12.11
N PRO A 267 -71.22 -3.95 -12.54
CA PRO A 267 -70.70 -3.21 -13.69
C PRO A 267 -71.32 -3.64 -15.02
N TYR A 268 -71.49 -2.68 -15.93
CA TYR A 268 -71.64 -2.97 -17.35
C TYR A 268 -70.30 -3.46 -17.93
N ALA A 269 -70.33 -4.23 -19.02
CA ALA A 269 -69.11 -4.68 -19.68
C ALA A 269 -68.37 -3.50 -20.33
N GLY A 270 -67.09 -3.32 -19.98
CA GLY A 270 -66.14 -2.50 -20.72
C GLY A 270 -65.62 -3.20 -22.00
N PRO A 271 -64.67 -2.57 -22.73
CA PRO A 271 -64.11 -3.14 -23.96
C PRO A 271 -63.44 -4.51 -23.76
N ASP A 272 -62.78 -4.69 -22.61
CA ASP A 272 -61.99 -5.88 -22.25
C ASP A 272 -62.76 -6.87 -21.34
N ASP A 273 -64.07 -6.68 -21.18
CA ASP A 273 -64.92 -7.56 -20.36
C ASP A 273 -65.60 -8.67 -21.18
N VAL A 274 -65.46 -9.91 -20.69
CA VAL A 274 -66.17 -11.07 -21.25
C VAL A 274 -67.68 -10.80 -21.18
N ILE A 275 -68.34 -10.83 -22.33
CA ILE A 275 -69.77 -10.56 -22.48
C ILE A 275 -70.62 -11.80 -22.19
N CYS A 276 -71.83 -11.59 -21.64
CA CYS A 276 -72.82 -12.66 -21.57
C CYS A 276 -73.38 -13.00 -22.96
N ASP A 277 -73.37 -14.30 -23.30
CA ASP A 277 -73.81 -14.82 -24.59
C ASP A 277 -75.35 -14.88 -24.73
N VAL A 278 -76.08 -14.95 -23.60
CA VAL A 278 -77.56 -15.00 -23.55
C VAL A 278 -78.20 -13.60 -23.65
N CYS A 279 -77.43 -12.53 -23.45
CA CYS A 279 -77.95 -11.16 -23.54
C CYS A 279 -78.27 -10.76 -25.00
N THR A 280 -79.57 -10.72 -25.33
CA THR A 280 -80.10 -10.37 -26.65
C THR A 280 -79.98 -8.89 -27.01
N GLU A 281 -80.14 -7.97 -26.04
CA GLU A 281 -80.12 -6.52 -26.27
C GLU A 281 -78.85 -5.86 -25.72
N ARG A 282 -78.75 -5.73 -24.38
CA ARG A 282 -77.62 -5.10 -23.68
C ARG A 282 -76.73 -6.18 -23.08
N LYS A 283 -75.46 -6.24 -23.49
CA LYS A 283 -74.51 -7.24 -23.00
C LYS A 283 -73.89 -6.80 -21.69
N PHE A 284 -74.22 -7.52 -20.62
CA PHE A 284 -73.62 -7.35 -19.30
C PHE A 284 -72.34 -8.18 -19.19
N LYS A 285 -71.45 -7.78 -18.28
CA LYS A 285 -70.26 -8.55 -17.92
C LYS A 285 -70.67 -9.95 -17.46
N ALA A 286 -70.08 -10.98 -18.07
CA ALA A 286 -70.21 -12.35 -17.61
C ALA A 286 -69.43 -12.51 -16.30
N VAL A 287 -70.01 -13.27 -15.37
CA VAL A 287 -69.40 -13.63 -14.08
C VAL A 287 -68.95 -15.09 -14.07
N LYS A 288 -69.64 -15.96 -14.83
CA LYS A 288 -69.30 -17.38 -14.96
C LYS A 288 -69.44 -17.85 -16.39
N SER A 289 -68.61 -18.83 -16.75
CA SER A 289 -68.76 -19.63 -17.97
C SER A 289 -69.14 -21.06 -17.60
N CYS A 290 -69.97 -21.70 -18.42
CA CYS A 290 -70.41 -23.07 -18.23
C CYS A 290 -69.70 -23.98 -19.23
N LEU A 291 -68.94 -24.96 -18.73
CA LEU A 291 -68.16 -25.87 -19.58
C LEU A 291 -69.06 -26.83 -20.38
N VAL A 292 -70.25 -27.16 -19.85
CA VAL A 292 -71.20 -28.07 -20.51
C VAL A 292 -72.04 -27.36 -21.58
N CYS A 293 -72.45 -26.11 -21.31
CA CYS A 293 -73.21 -25.29 -22.26
C CYS A 293 -72.32 -24.53 -23.26
N VAL A 294 -71.00 -24.47 -23.02
CA VAL A 294 -70.00 -23.76 -23.83
C VAL A 294 -70.37 -22.29 -24.05
N ALA A 295 -70.83 -21.63 -22.98
CA ALA A 295 -71.37 -20.26 -23.01
C ALA A 295 -71.08 -19.50 -21.70
N SER A 296 -71.14 -18.17 -21.77
CA SER A 296 -70.82 -17.24 -20.69
C SER A 296 -72.04 -16.43 -20.22
N TYR A 297 -72.17 -16.25 -18.91
CA TYR A 297 -73.38 -15.78 -18.24
C TYR A 297 -73.08 -14.64 -17.26
N CYS A 298 -73.86 -13.57 -17.32
CA CYS A 298 -73.89 -12.53 -16.29
C CYS A 298 -74.67 -13.00 -15.05
N GLU A 299 -74.60 -12.24 -13.95
CA GLU A 299 -75.13 -12.61 -12.64
C GLU A 299 -76.63 -12.97 -12.64
N SER A 300 -77.43 -12.44 -13.57
CA SER A 300 -78.84 -12.83 -13.74
C SER A 300 -79.00 -14.15 -14.51
N HIS A 301 -78.28 -14.32 -15.63
CA HIS A 301 -78.43 -15.51 -16.48
C HIS A 301 -77.72 -16.75 -15.93
N ILE A 302 -76.75 -16.61 -15.02
CA ILE A 302 -76.12 -17.76 -14.36
C ILE A 302 -77.05 -18.44 -13.35
N GLN A 303 -78.05 -17.72 -12.81
CA GLN A 303 -78.95 -18.24 -11.76
C GLN A 303 -79.65 -19.55 -12.16
N ALA A 304 -79.95 -19.75 -13.43
CA ALA A 304 -80.53 -21.00 -13.94
C ALA A 304 -79.64 -22.22 -13.60
N HIS A 305 -78.31 -22.08 -13.62
CA HIS A 305 -77.36 -23.13 -13.26
C HIS A 305 -77.30 -23.37 -11.74
N TYR A 306 -77.50 -22.34 -10.92
CA TYR A 306 -77.57 -22.52 -9.46
C TYR A 306 -78.93 -23.04 -8.98
N GLN A 307 -80.00 -22.86 -9.74
CA GLN A 307 -81.38 -23.13 -9.30
C GLN A 307 -81.99 -24.42 -9.87
N SER A 308 -81.71 -24.79 -11.14
CA SER A 308 -82.26 -25.99 -11.78
C SER A 308 -81.45 -27.25 -11.47
N ASP A 309 -82.08 -28.32 -10.98
CA ASP A 309 -81.41 -29.59 -10.65
C ASP A 309 -80.80 -30.34 -11.85
N ALA A 310 -81.21 -29.97 -13.08
CA ALA A 310 -80.54 -30.42 -14.29
C ALA A 310 -79.21 -29.67 -14.52
N LEU A 311 -79.19 -28.35 -14.27
CA LEU A 311 -78.07 -27.47 -14.60
C LEU A 311 -77.06 -27.30 -13.44
N LYS A 312 -77.46 -27.56 -12.18
CA LYS A 312 -76.57 -27.62 -10.99
C LYS A 312 -75.42 -28.62 -11.14
N LYS A 313 -75.53 -29.56 -12.07
CA LYS A 313 -74.52 -30.58 -12.38
C LYS A 313 -73.50 -30.12 -13.42
N HIS A 314 -73.70 -28.96 -14.05
CA HIS A 314 -72.76 -28.41 -15.02
C HIS A 314 -71.61 -27.70 -14.31
N THR A 315 -70.38 -27.97 -14.73
CA THR A 315 -69.19 -27.28 -14.20
C THR A 315 -69.19 -25.81 -14.63
N LEU A 316 -69.09 -24.91 -13.64
CA LEU A 316 -68.99 -23.47 -13.83
C LEU A 316 -67.60 -22.97 -13.46
N THR A 317 -66.98 -22.18 -14.34
CA THR A 317 -65.72 -21.46 -14.11
C THR A 317 -65.99 -19.96 -14.01
N GLU A 318 -65.00 -19.16 -13.59
CA GLU A 318 -65.01 -17.71 -13.88
C GLU A 318 -65.16 -17.46 -15.39
N ALA A 319 -65.74 -16.31 -15.75
CA ALA A 319 -65.88 -15.92 -17.14
C ALA A 319 -64.52 -15.51 -17.75
N SER A 320 -64.12 -16.16 -18.83
CA SER A 320 -62.86 -15.88 -19.55
C SER A 320 -63.05 -16.03 -21.06
N TYR A 321 -62.30 -15.24 -21.86
CA TYR A 321 -62.31 -15.36 -23.32
C TYR A 321 -61.79 -16.73 -23.80
N ALA A 322 -60.84 -17.31 -23.05
CA ALA A 322 -60.23 -18.61 -23.33
C ALA A 322 -61.24 -19.75 -23.53
N LEU A 323 -62.45 -19.67 -22.96
CA LEU A 323 -63.53 -20.63 -23.22
C LEU A 323 -63.79 -20.80 -24.72
N ARG A 324 -63.72 -19.72 -25.51
CA ARG A 324 -64.00 -19.74 -26.96
C ARG A 324 -62.82 -20.30 -27.78
N GLU A 325 -61.59 -20.11 -27.31
CA GLU A 325 -60.34 -20.56 -27.96
C GLU A 325 -59.97 -22.01 -27.58
N ASN A 326 -60.72 -22.59 -26.64
CA ASN A 326 -60.61 -23.96 -26.16
C ASN A 326 -61.70 -24.89 -26.74
N ILE A 327 -62.33 -24.49 -27.85
CA ILE A 327 -63.35 -25.26 -28.58
C ILE A 327 -62.73 -25.80 -29.88
N CYS A 328 -62.92 -27.09 -30.15
CA CYS A 328 -62.60 -27.69 -31.45
C CYS A 328 -63.52 -27.13 -32.54
N PRO A 329 -62.98 -26.50 -33.62
CA PRO A 329 -63.79 -25.86 -34.64
C PRO A 329 -64.63 -26.84 -35.48
N GLN A 330 -64.19 -28.09 -35.63
CA GLN A 330 -64.95 -29.12 -36.35
C GLN A 330 -66.11 -29.70 -35.53
N HIS A 331 -65.91 -29.85 -34.23
CA HIS A 331 -66.78 -30.67 -33.37
C HIS A 331 -67.59 -29.87 -32.34
N ASN A 332 -67.28 -28.58 -32.15
CA ASN A 332 -67.87 -27.71 -31.12
C ASN A 332 -67.83 -28.34 -29.71
N ARG A 333 -66.70 -28.96 -29.37
CA ARG A 333 -66.39 -29.62 -28.08
C ARG A 333 -65.09 -29.08 -27.50
N LEU A 334 -64.94 -29.15 -26.18
CA LEU A 334 -63.74 -28.69 -25.49
C LEU A 334 -62.49 -29.49 -25.90
N LEU A 335 -61.34 -28.82 -25.90
CA LEU A 335 -60.02 -29.38 -26.22
C LEU A 335 -59.41 -30.09 -25.00
N GLU A 336 -60.06 -31.16 -24.54
CA GLU A 336 -59.74 -31.87 -23.28
C GLU A 336 -58.61 -32.93 -23.42
N VAL A 337 -58.20 -33.24 -24.64
CA VAL A 337 -57.17 -34.24 -24.97
C VAL A 337 -55.95 -33.54 -25.56
N PHE A 338 -54.75 -34.01 -25.25
CA PHE A 338 -53.51 -33.58 -25.88
C PHE A 338 -52.90 -34.75 -26.67
N CYS A 339 -52.64 -34.54 -27.95
CA CYS A 339 -51.91 -35.48 -28.79
C CYS A 339 -50.42 -35.17 -28.75
N ARG A 340 -49.63 -36.06 -28.14
CA ARG A 340 -48.17 -35.96 -28.05
C ARG A 340 -47.47 -36.18 -29.39
N THR A 341 -48.09 -36.96 -30.29
CA THR A 341 -47.55 -37.21 -31.64
C THR A 341 -47.56 -35.95 -32.51
N ASP A 342 -48.58 -35.09 -32.36
CA ASP A 342 -48.77 -33.88 -33.18
C ASP A 342 -48.54 -32.56 -32.42
N GLY A 343 -48.34 -32.61 -31.10
CA GLY A 343 -48.10 -31.45 -30.25
C GLY A 343 -49.33 -30.54 -30.02
N ILE A 344 -50.56 -31.04 -30.20
CA ILE A 344 -51.77 -30.20 -30.17
C ILE A 344 -52.86 -30.67 -29.21
N CYS A 345 -53.59 -29.71 -28.64
CA CYS A 345 -54.81 -29.96 -27.90
C CYS A 345 -55.97 -30.20 -28.88
N ILE A 346 -56.68 -31.31 -28.70
CA ILE A 346 -57.79 -31.79 -29.55
C ILE A 346 -59.00 -32.15 -28.68
N CYS A 347 -60.18 -32.29 -29.29
CA CYS A 347 -61.35 -32.81 -28.57
C CYS A 347 -61.40 -34.35 -28.63
N VAL A 348 -62.21 -34.95 -27.77
CA VAL A 348 -62.40 -36.42 -27.69
C VAL A 348 -62.84 -37.06 -29.01
N LEU A 349 -63.50 -36.34 -29.92
CA LEU A 349 -63.90 -36.88 -31.23
C LEU A 349 -62.72 -36.94 -32.21
N CYS A 350 -61.91 -35.88 -32.29
CA CYS A 350 -60.65 -35.88 -33.06
C CYS A 350 -59.71 -37.01 -32.60
N ALA A 351 -59.64 -37.28 -31.30
CA ALA A 351 -58.82 -38.36 -30.73
C ALA A 351 -59.30 -39.79 -31.11
N MET A 352 -60.58 -39.94 -31.52
CA MET A 352 -61.18 -41.22 -31.89
C MET A 352 -61.20 -41.46 -33.41
N ASP A 353 -60.94 -40.42 -34.22
CA ASP A 353 -61.02 -40.46 -35.69
C ASP A 353 -59.71 -39.99 -36.35
N GLU A 354 -59.48 -38.68 -36.47
CA GLU A 354 -58.29 -38.11 -37.15
C GLU A 354 -56.96 -38.49 -36.49
N HIS A 355 -56.87 -38.49 -35.15
CA HIS A 355 -55.66 -38.79 -34.38
C HIS A 355 -55.67 -40.23 -33.79
N LYS A 356 -56.43 -41.13 -34.43
CA LYS A 356 -56.67 -42.49 -33.94
C LYS A 356 -55.40 -43.35 -34.01
N GLY A 357 -54.86 -43.68 -32.85
CA GLY A 357 -53.63 -44.47 -32.70
C GLY A 357 -52.38 -43.62 -32.44
N HIS A 358 -52.52 -42.30 -32.34
CA HIS A 358 -51.48 -41.42 -31.82
C HIS A 358 -51.42 -41.48 -30.28
N ASP A 359 -50.32 -41.00 -29.68
CA ASP A 359 -50.17 -40.95 -28.22
C ASP A 359 -51.03 -39.81 -27.64
N ASN A 360 -52.24 -40.17 -27.20
CA ASN A 360 -53.26 -39.25 -26.73
C ASN A 360 -53.43 -39.35 -25.21
N VAL A 361 -53.22 -38.24 -24.51
CA VAL A 361 -53.38 -38.11 -23.05
C VAL A 361 -54.39 -37.02 -22.71
N LEU A 362 -54.90 -36.96 -21.47
CA LEU A 362 -55.74 -35.84 -21.04
C LEU A 362 -54.89 -34.56 -20.94
N ALA A 363 -55.40 -33.42 -21.39
CA ALA A 363 -54.67 -32.14 -21.36
C ALA A 363 -54.23 -31.76 -19.93
N ALA A 364 -55.09 -31.97 -18.93
CA ALA A 364 -54.75 -31.77 -17.52
C ALA A 364 -53.62 -32.70 -17.01
N THR A 365 -53.47 -33.90 -17.60
CA THR A 365 -52.38 -34.84 -17.27
C THR A 365 -51.08 -34.40 -17.91
N GLU A 366 -51.10 -34.03 -19.20
CA GLU A 366 -49.92 -33.47 -19.88
C GLU A 366 -49.43 -32.21 -19.18
N ARG A 367 -50.35 -31.30 -18.81
CA ARG A 367 -50.02 -30.13 -18.01
C ARG A 367 -49.34 -30.53 -16.72
N ALA A 368 -49.85 -31.51 -15.98
CA ALA A 368 -49.25 -31.96 -14.73
C ALA A 368 -47.84 -32.60 -14.90
N GLU A 369 -47.43 -32.97 -16.11
CA GLU A 369 -46.06 -33.40 -16.42
C GLU A 369 -45.20 -32.21 -16.87
N GLN A 370 -45.66 -31.40 -17.84
CA GLN A 370 -44.92 -30.23 -18.34
C GLN A 370 -44.78 -29.11 -17.29
N GLN A 371 -45.71 -28.96 -16.36
CA GLN A 371 -45.60 -28.06 -15.20
C GLN A 371 -44.36 -28.38 -14.35
N LYS A 372 -43.96 -29.65 -14.23
CA LYS A 372 -42.79 -30.06 -13.43
C LYS A 372 -41.45 -29.72 -14.09
N THR A 373 -41.38 -29.68 -15.42
CA THR A 373 -40.19 -29.21 -16.15
C THR A 373 -40.16 -27.68 -16.21
N PHE A 374 -41.32 -27.06 -16.43
CA PHE A 374 -41.53 -25.62 -16.39
C PHE A 374 -41.14 -24.99 -15.03
N GLU A 375 -41.54 -25.58 -13.90
CA GLU A 375 -41.16 -25.08 -12.56
C GLU A 375 -39.65 -25.18 -12.30
N LYS A 376 -38.97 -26.20 -12.82
CA LYS A 376 -37.50 -26.30 -12.76
C LYS A 376 -36.85 -25.19 -13.60
N ALA A 377 -37.34 -24.97 -14.82
CA ALA A 377 -36.85 -23.90 -15.69
C ALA A 377 -37.08 -22.50 -15.09
N LYS A 378 -38.21 -22.29 -14.40
CA LYS A 378 -38.52 -21.05 -13.67
C LYS A 378 -37.57 -20.84 -12.48
N LYS A 379 -37.37 -21.85 -11.63
CA LYS A 379 -36.41 -21.78 -10.51
C LYS A 379 -34.99 -21.50 -11.00
N LEU A 380 -34.51 -22.24 -12.01
CA LEU A 380 -33.20 -22.00 -12.61
C LEU A 380 -33.06 -20.58 -13.17
N CYS A 381 -34.10 -20.03 -13.79
CA CYS A 381 -34.11 -18.65 -14.28
C CYS A 381 -34.01 -17.63 -13.13
N GLN A 382 -34.68 -17.88 -12.01
CA GLN A 382 -34.65 -17.03 -10.81
C GLN A 382 -33.29 -17.11 -10.09
N GLU A 383 -32.75 -18.31 -9.88
CA GLU A 383 -31.40 -18.57 -9.34
C GLU A 383 -30.30 -17.93 -10.21
N LEU A 384 -30.49 -17.87 -11.53
CA LEU A 384 -29.60 -17.16 -12.45
C LEU A 384 -29.74 -15.64 -12.31
N ILE A 385 -30.96 -15.10 -12.24
CA ILE A 385 -31.19 -13.65 -12.03
C ILE A 385 -30.55 -13.20 -10.71
N GLU A 386 -30.77 -13.91 -9.61
CA GLU A 386 -30.16 -13.61 -8.31
C GLU A 386 -28.64 -13.55 -8.41
N ARG A 387 -28.02 -14.63 -8.92
CA ARG A 387 -26.57 -14.71 -9.14
C ARG A 387 -26.02 -13.57 -10.01
N ARG A 388 -26.68 -13.23 -11.12
CA ARG A 388 -26.23 -12.11 -11.98
C ARG A 388 -26.36 -10.75 -11.30
N ASN A 389 -27.37 -10.53 -10.45
CA ASN A 389 -27.43 -9.30 -9.65
C ASN A 389 -26.25 -9.22 -8.65
N GLU A 390 -25.86 -10.34 -8.01
CA GLU A 390 -24.69 -10.41 -7.12
C GLU A 390 -23.38 -10.14 -7.88
N GLU A 391 -23.19 -10.82 -9.02
CA GLU A 391 -22.04 -10.65 -9.92
C GLU A 391 -21.88 -9.19 -10.39
N LEU A 392 -22.98 -8.55 -10.82
CA LEU A 392 -23.00 -7.15 -11.23
C LEU A 392 -22.72 -6.21 -10.04
N HIS A 393 -23.29 -6.47 -8.85
CA HIS A 393 -23.09 -5.64 -7.67
C HIS A 393 -21.63 -5.65 -7.20
N MET A 394 -21.01 -6.83 -7.12
CA MET A 394 -19.58 -6.95 -6.77
C MET A 394 -18.67 -6.15 -7.71
N LEU A 395 -18.98 -6.20 -9.02
CA LEU A 395 -18.17 -5.58 -10.07
C LEU A 395 -18.36 -4.04 -10.16
N ASN A 396 -19.58 -3.55 -9.93
CA ASN A 396 -19.91 -2.12 -10.03
C ASN A 396 -19.56 -1.32 -8.76
N THR A 397 -19.75 -1.93 -7.58
CA THR A 397 -19.66 -1.24 -6.29
C THR A 397 -18.32 -1.47 -5.58
N VAL A 398 -17.94 -2.72 -5.36
CA VAL A 398 -16.95 -3.12 -4.34
C VAL A 398 -15.52 -3.14 -4.91
N CYS A 399 -15.24 -4.13 -5.76
CA CYS A 399 -13.91 -4.75 -5.68
C CYS A 399 -12.76 -3.96 -6.34
N VAL A 400 -13.04 -3.05 -7.28
CA VAL A 400 -12.02 -2.15 -7.86
C VAL A 400 -11.82 -0.87 -7.03
N LYS A 401 -12.89 -0.30 -6.48
CA LYS A 401 -12.87 0.97 -5.75
C LYS A 401 -12.29 0.78 -4.34
N ASP A 402 -12.74 -0.26 -3.64
CA ASP A 402 -12.29 -0.55 -2.28
C ASP A 402 -10.80 -0.94 -2.28
N ALA A 403 -10.34 -1.72 -3.27
CA ALA A 403 -8.92 -2.06 -3.45
C ALA A 403 -8.05 -0.83 -3.79
N ALA A 404 -8.55 0.08 -4.64
CA ALA A 404 -7.86 1.34 -4.95
C ALA A 404 -7.82 2.28 -3.73
N GLN A 405 -8.87 2.30 -2.91
CA GLN A 405 -8.93 3.08 -1.67
C GLN A 405 -7.99 2.50 -0.60
N GLU A 406 -8.03 1.18 -0.35
CA GLU A 406 -7.14 0.49 0.61
C GLU A 406 -5.66 0.71 0.25
N ALA A 407 -5.31 0.55 -1.03
CA ALA A 407 -3.96 0.84 -1.52
C ALA A 407 -3.60 2.33 -1.38
N GLY A 408 -4.57 3.23 -1.58
CA GLY A 408 -4.41 4.66 -1.32
C GLY A 408 -4.11 4.96 0.14
N GLU A 409 -4.95 4.48 1.07
CA GLU A 409 -4.83 4.68 2.51
C GLU A 409 -3.52 4.09 3.06
N HIS A 410 -3.16 2.87 2.66
CA HIS A 410 -1.86 2.26 2.99
C HIS A 410 -0.69 3.15 2.52
N CYS A 411 -0.71 3.60 1.26
CA CYS A 411 0.35 4.44 0.74
C CYS A 411 0.41 5.79 1.46
N GLU A 412 -0.73 6.41 1.77
CA GLU A 412 -0.80 7.66 2.52
C GLU A 412 -0.24 7.53 3.95
N GLN A 413 -0.57 6.45 4.67
CA GLN A 413 0.01 6.13 5.98
C GLN A 413 1.54 6.03 5.90
N VAL A 414 2.06 5.33 4.88
CA VAL A 414 3.49 5.23 4.63
C VAL A 414 4.12 6.60 4.31
N PHE A 415 3.49 7.43 3.49
CA PHE A 415 3.99 8.78 3.22
C PHE A 415 3.97 9.67 4.46
N THR A 416 3.00 9.54 5.37
CA THR A 416 3.02 10.21 6.69
C THR A 416 4.22 9.76 7.53
N GLU A 417 4.55 8.47 7.60
CA GLU A 417 5.77 7.98 8.27
C GLU A 417 7.05 8.52 7.61
N LEU A 418 7.09 8.62 6.28
CA LEU A 418 8.22 9.16 5.53
C LEU A 418 8.48 10.64 5.85
N PHE A 419 7.43 11.47 5.88
CA PHE A 419 7.55 12.88 6.29
C PHE A 419 8.04 13.01 7.74
N GLN A 420 7.53 12.18 8.66
CA GLN A 420 7.99 12.15 10.05
C GLN A 420 9.48 11.73 10.17
N CYS A 421 9.96 10.81 9.33
CA CYS A 421 11.38 10.43 9.28
C CYS A 421 12.27 11.60 8.83
N VAL A 422 11.87 12.30 7.77
CA VAL A 422 12.65 13.43 7.19
C VAL A 422 12.63 14.67 8.10
N GLU A 423 11.47 15.03 8.68
CA GLU A 423 11.40 16.11 9.68
C GLU A 423 12.12 15.74 10.98
N GLY A 424 12.11 14.47 11.38
CA GLY A 424 12.91 13.97 12.51
C GLY A 424 14.42 14.11 12.26
N ALA A 425 14.89 13.77 11.06
CA ALA A 425 16.28 13.99 10.65
C ALA A 425 16.64 15.49 10.62
N ARG A 426 15.77 16.34 10.07
CA ARG A 426 15.93 17.80 10.06
C ARG A 426 16.07 18.38 11.47
N ALA A 427 15.21 17.94 12.40
CA ALA A 427 15.26 18.37 13.80
C ALA A 427 16.58 17.99 14.47
N LYS A 428 17.10 16.78 14.21
CA LYS A 428 18.41 16.31 14.73
C LYS A 428 19.58 17.11 14.15
N ALA A 429 19.59 17.38 12.85
CA ALA A 429 20.59 18.25 12.21
C ALA A 429 20.59 19.67 12.82
N ARG A 430 19.40 20.28 12.93
CA ARG A 430 19.20 21.60 13.54
C ARG A 430 19.62 21.64 15.01
N ALA A 431 19.40 20.55 15.78
CA ALA A 431 19.90 20.44 17.14
C ALA A 431 21.43 20.39 17.19
N ARG A 432 22.06 19.54 16.36
CA ARG A 432 23.52 19.35 16.34
C ARG A 432 24.29 20.62 15.94
N ILE A 433 23.79 21.38 14.96
CA ILE A 433 24.38 22.69 14.58
C ILE A 433 24.34 23.68 15.75
N ARG A 434 23.27 23.67 16.56
CA ARG A 434 23.20 24.49 17.79
C ARG A 434 24.18 23.99 18.85
N GLU A 435 24.25 22.70 19.09
CA GLU A 435 25.19 22.11 20.05
C GLU A 435 26.65 22.46 19.74
N GLN A 436 27.05 22.35 18.46
CA GLN A 436 28.41 22.68 18.02
C GLN A 436 28.72 24.17 18.20
N HIS A 437 27.81 25.08 17.81
CA HIS A 437 27.98 26.51 18.05
C HIS A 437 28.07 26.82 19.55
N MET A 438 27.13 26.32 20.36
CA MET A 438 27.15 26.52 21.81
C MET A 438 28.35 25.85 22.48
N ALA A 439 29.08 24.93 21.83
CA ALA A 439 30.36 24.42 22.32
C ALA A 439 31.51 25.38 21.96
N ALA A 440 31.64 25.76 20.70
CA ALA A 440 32.66 26.71 20.23
C ALA A 440 32.58 28.07 20.95
N GLU A 441 31.38 28.63 21.12
CA GLU A 441 31.14 29.90 21.82
C GLU A 441 31.60 29.84 23.29
N ARG A 442 31.44 28.68 23.98
CA ARG A 442 31.95 28.46 25.34
C ARG A 442 33.47 28.27 25.40
N GLU A 443 34.08 27.67 24.38
CA GLU A 443 35.53 27.50 24.26
C GLU A 443 36.23 28.84 23.97
N ALA A 444 35.65 29.65 23.09
CA ALA A 444 36.05 31.03 22.84
C ALA A 444 35.89 31.91 24.10
N GLU A 445 34.74 31.86 24.78
CA GLU A 445 34.53 32.55 26.06
C GLU A 445 35.56 32.15 27.13
N GLY A 446 35.93 30.86 27.21
CA GLY A 446 36.96 30.37 28.13
C GLY A 446 38.32 30.97 27.81
N THR A 447 38.74 30.88 26.56
CA THR A 447 40.01 31.42 26.05
C THR A 447 40.12 32.93 26.29
N ILE A 448 39.04 33.69 26.03
CA ILE A 448 38.98 35.13 26.28
C ILE A 448 39.20 35.43 27.77
N LYS A 449 38.51 34.73 28.68
CA LYS A 449 38.63 34.94 30.14
C LYS A 449 40.02 34.60 30.68
N GLU A 450 40.72 33.65 30.07
CA GLU A 450 42.12 33.34 30.41
C GLU A 450 43.09 34.43 29.93
N LEU A 451 42.90 34.94 28.72
CA LEU A 451 43.67 36.06 28.16
C LEU A 451 43.43 37.37 28.94
N GLU A 452 42.18 37.68 29.31
CA GLU A 452 41.85 38.83 30.16
C GLU A 452 42.56 38.76 31.52
N GLN A 453 42.60 37.58 32.15
CA GLN A 453 43.30 37.35 33.41
C GLN A 453 44.81 37.52 33.27
N GLU A 454 45.42 37.03 32.19
CA GLU A 454 46.85 37.21 31.96
C GLU A 454 47.18 38.68 31.66
N MET A 455 46.43 39.36 30.80
CA MET A 455 46.57 40.80 30.58
C MET A 455 46.44 41.60 31.88
N ALA A 456 45.55 41.18 32.79
CA ALA A 456 45.41 41.80 34.12
C ALA A 456 46.54 41.44 35.09
N GLU A 457 47.26 40.32 34.93
CA GLU A 457 48.51 40.06 35.65
C GLU A 457 49.68 40.87 35.08
N LEU A 458 49.88 40.83 33.76
CA LEU A 458 50.94 41.55 33.06
C LEU A 458 50.89 43.05 33.36
N LYS A 459 49.71 43.68 33.31
CA LYS A 459 49.50 45.09 33.70
C LYS A 459 49.83 45.36 35.18
N ARG A 460 49.57 44.41 36.10
CA ARG A 460 49.97 44.54 37.52
C ARG A 460 51.48 44.42 37.70
N ARG A 461 52.15 43.55 36.94
CA ARG A 461 53.62 43.38 36.97
C ARG A 461 54.33 44.60 36.40
N ASP A 462 53.84 45.15 35.27
CA ASP A 462 54.34 46.39 34.67
C ASP A 462 54.27 47.57 35.65
N VAL A 463 53.09 47.84 36.25
CA VAL A 463 52.94 48.91 37.26
C VAL A 463 53.85 48.70 38.48
N ALA A 464 54.09 47.46 38.92
CA ALA A 464 55.02 47.17 40.00
C ALA A 464 56.48 47.47 39.62
N LEU A 465 56.90 47.12 38.40
CA LEU A 465 58.24 47.40 37.88
C LEU A 465 58.46 48.91 37.67
N GLN A 466 57.46 49.64 37.14
CA GLN A 466 57.50 51.10 37.01
C GLN A 466 57.63 51.79 38.38
N ARG A 467 56.92 51.31 39.41
CA ARG A 467 57.08 51.80 40.78
C ARG A 467 58.50 51.61 41.32
N LEU A 468 59.12 50.46 41.03
CA LEU A 468 60.48 50.16 41.48
C LEU A 468 61.54 51.03 40.79
N SER A 469 61.39 51.31 39.49
CA SER A 469 62.31 52.22 38.77
C SER A 469 62.28 53.68 39.25
N GLN A 470 61.41 54.01 40.21
CA GLN A 470 61.26 55.34 40.80
C GLN A 470 61.64 55.39 42.30
N GLN A 471 62.10 54.27 42.88
CA GLN A 471 62.61 54.21 44.26
C GLN A 471 64.12 54.55 44.31
N ASP A 472 64.64 54.82 45.52
CA ASP A 472 66.09 54.92 45.73
C ASP A 472 66.81 53.56 45.61
N ASP A 473 68.11 53.60 45.35
CA ASP A 473 68.94 52.41 45.11
C ASP A 473 68.86 51.36 46.23
N ALA A 474 68.69 51.78 47.50
CA ALA A 474 68.68 50.89 48.65
C ALA A 474 67.32 50.17 48.80
N HIS A 475 66.21 50.85 48.49
CA HIS A 475 64.88 50.23 48.43
C HIS A 475 64.73 49.37 47.17
N PHE A 476 65.20 49.85 46.02
CA PHE A 476 65.22 49.09 44.76
C PHE A 476 65.92 47.74 44.92
N LEU A 477 67.16 47.73 45.43
CA LEU A 477 67.95 46.49 45.64
C LEU A 477 67.31 45.51 46.63
N LYS A 478 66.38 45.96 47.48
CA LYS A 478 65.68 45.15 48.48
C LYS A 478 64.33 44.60 48.01
N GLU A 479 63.55 45.39 47.27
CA GLU A 479 62.28 44.91 46.68
C GLU A 479 62.51 44.11 45.38
N VAL A 480 63.52 44.43 44.57
CA VAL A 480 63.77 43.70 43.29
C VAL A 480 64.10 42.22 43.51
N GLN A 481 64.72 41.87 44.64
CA GLN A 481 65.00 40.48 45.03
C GLN A 481 63.73 39.66 45.38
N GLN A 482 62.58 40.33 45.54
CA GLN A 482 61.29 39.69 45.86
C GLN A 482 60.41 39.49 44.61
N ILE A 483 60.80 40.03 43.45
CA ILE A 483 60.09 39.79 42.19
C ILE A 483 60.62 38.51 41.53
N PRO A 484 59.75 37.54 41.17
CA PRO A 484 60.15 36.39 40.36
C PRO A 484 60.65 36.86 38.99
N THR A 485 61.96 36.68 38.74
CA THR A 485 62.66 37.13 37.54
C THR A 485 62.30 36.35 36.28
N SER A 486 61.80 35.12 36.44
CA SER A 486 61.19 34.35 35.35
C SER A 486 59.67 34.57 35.33
N TYR A 487 59.19 35.21 34.25
CA TYR A 487 57.81 35.00 33.81
C TYR A 487 57.83 33.92 32.75
N GLU A 488 57.39 32.71 33.10
CA GLU A 488 57.03 31.71 32.10
C GLU A 488 55.76 32.20 31.41
N SER A 489 55.93 32.82 30.24
CA SER A 489 54.80 33.23 29.41
C SER A 489 53.95 32.00 29.11
N LYS A 490 52.66 32.06 29.46
CA LYS A 490 51.76 30.96 29.15
C LYS A 490 51.71 30.84 27.64
N THR A 491 52.16 29.71 27.11
CA THR A 491 51.85 29.35 25.73
C THR A 491 50.37 29.02 25.68
N PHE A 492 49.53 30.04 25.51
CA PHE A 492 48.16 29.81 25.08
C PHE A 492 48.25 29.00 23.80
N ASN A 493 47.62 27.83 23.83
CA ASN A 493 47.09 27.26 22.62
C ASN A 493 45.93 28.17 22.20
N LEU A 494 46.25 29.35 21.65
CA LEU A 494 45.37 30.05 20.74
C LEU A 494 44.88 28.97 19.78
N PRO A 495 43.56 28.71 19.64
CA PRO A 495 43.06 27.71 18.73
C PRO A 495 43.66 27.99 17.36
N THR A 496 44.63 27.16 16.95
CA THR A 496 45.50 27.47 15.82
C THR A 496 44.67 27.26 14.59
N LEU A 497 44.07 28.36 14.11
CA LEU A 497 42.68 28.33 13.66
C LEU A 497 42.44 27.20 12.65
N PRO A 498 41.36 26.41 12.81
CA PRO A 498 40.85 25.49 11.78
C PRO A 498 40.30 26.22 10.53
N LEU A 499 41.01 27.22 10.01
CA LEU A 499 40.74 27.99 8.78
C LEU A 499 40.71 27.15 7.48
N LEU A 500 40.82 25.81 7.60
CA LEU A 500 40.72 24.85 6.51
C LEU A 500 39.57 23.84 6.68
N THR A 501 38.81 23.86 7.79
CA THR A 501 37.58 23.04 7.95
C THR A 501 36.65 23.67 8.98
N SER A 502 35.51 24.21 8.53
CA SER A 502 34.46 24.73 9.42
C SER A 502 33.85 23.59 10.26
N PRO A 503 33.51 23.79 11.55
CA PRO A 503 32.98 22.73 12.43
C PRO A 503 31.69 22.06 11.89
N PHE A 504 31.00 22.72 10.96
CA PHE A 504 29.76 22.22 10.36
C PHE A 504 29.98 21.36 9.09
N GLU A 505 31.19 21.22 8.55
CA GLU A 505 31.42 20.50 7.28
C GLU A 505 30.99 19.01 7.33
N LEU A 506 31.22 18.33 8.46
CA LEU A 506 30.74 16.96 8.66
C LEU A 506 29.21 16.86 8.59
N ILE A 507 28.49 17.87 9.10
CA ILE A 507 27.03 17.96 9.00
C ILE A 507 26.61 18.27 7.57
N LYS A 508 27.22 19.28 6.90
CA LYS A 508 26.91 19.61 5.49
C LYS A 508 27.10 18.39 4.58
N LYS A 509 28.20 17.66 4.73
CA LYS A 509 28.48 16.40 4.01
C LYS A 509 27.44 15.33 4.32
N SER A 510 27.12 15.10 5.60
CA SER A 510 26.13 14.10 6.01
C SER A 510 24.72 14.41 5.51
N VAL A 511 24.34 15.70 5.49
CA VAL A 511 23.05 16.17 4.94
C VAL A 511 23.02 16.01 3.42
N SER A 512 24.12 16.23 2.72
CA SER A 512 24.22 15.92 1.28
C SER A 512 24.12 14.42 1.00
N GLU A 513 24.85 13.57 1.74
CA GLU A 513 24.75 12.12 1.60
C GLU A 513 23.34 11.59 1.90
N PHE A 514 22.67 12.13 2.91
CA PHE A 514 21.26 11.79 3.22
C PHE A 514 20.33 12.24 2.09
N LYS A 515 20.55 13.44 1.55
CA LYS A 515 19.78 13.98 0.43
C LYS A 515 19.86 13.08 -0.81
N ASP A 516 21.05 12.62 -1.17
CA ASP A 516 21.21 11.72 -2.32
C ASP A 516 20.56 10.35 -2.09
N ARG A 517 20.64 9.79 -0.87
CA ARG A 517 19.97 8.52 -0.52
C ARG A 517 18.45 8.62 -0.62
N VAL A 518 17.84 9.68 -0.08
CA VAL A 518 16.38 9.85 -0.11
C VAL A 518 15.90 10.17 -1.53
N LYS A 519 16.62 11.00 -2.29
CA LYS A 519 16.29 11.27 -3.70
C LYS A 519 16.37 10.00 -4.57
N ASP A 520 17.36 9.13 -4.34
CA ASP A 520 17.45 7.84 -5.02
C ASP A 520 16.33 6.88 -4.63
N ALA A 521 16.03 6.75 -3.33
CA ALA A 521 14.94 5.90 -2.84
C ALA A 521 13.57 6.30 -3.43
N CYS A 522 13.29 7.61 -3.49
CA CYS A 522 12.11 8.17 -4.15
C CYS A 522 12.11 7.87 -5.65
N PHE A 523 13.20 8.20 -6.37
CA PHE A 523 13.35 7.94 -7.81
C PHE A 523 13.11 6.47 -8.16
N ARG A 524 13.67 5.54 -7.37
CA ARG A 524 13.42 4.11 -7.49
C ARG A 524 11.94 3.78 -7.34
N CYS A 525 11.27 4.28 -6.30
CA CYS A 525 9.84 4.05 -6.08
C CYS A 525 8.99 4.57 -7.25
N GLU A 526 9.34 5.73 -7.83
CA GLU A 526 8.64 6.27 -9.01
C GLU A 526 8.74 5.35 -10.24
N VAL A 527 9.91 4.74 -10.45
CA VAL A 527 10.13 3.77 -11.53
C VAL A 527 9.42 2.45 -11.19
N GLU A 528 9.59 1.92 -9.99
CA GLU A 528 8.95 0.68 -9.50
C GLU A 528 7.42 0.72 -9.67
N VAL A 529 6.78 1.84 -9.28
CA VAL A 529 5.34 2.07 -9.41
C VAL A 529 4.90 2.36 -10.85
N SER A 530 5.81 2.79 -11.73
CA SER A 530 5.49 3.03 -13.16
C SER A 530 5.41 1.74 -13.99
N GLU A 531 5.98 0.64 -13.51
CA GLU A 531 5.92 -0.67 -14.18
C GLU A 531 4.63 -1.44 -13.82
N GLU A 532 4.41 -2.60 -14.47
CA GLU A 532 3.19 -3.43 -14.34
C GLU A 532 3.52 -4.90 -14.04
N GLY A 533 4.73 -5.16 -13.54
CA GLY A 533 5.26 -6.49 -13.26
C GLY A 533 6.32 -6.46 -12.16
N THR A 534 6.89 -7.61 -11.83
CA THR A 534 7.92 -7.71 -10.79
C THR A 534 9.23 -7.12 -11.29
N THR A 535 9.76 -6.12 -10.58
CA THR A 535 10.96 -5.39 -10.99
C THR A 535 12.22 -5.88 -10.27
N ILE A 536 13.32 -5.98 -11.00
CA ILE A 536 14.68 -6.22 -10.49
C ILE A 536 15.51 -4.96 -10.79
N PHE A 537 16.13 -4.38 -9.77
CA PHE A 537 17.04 -3.25 -9.91
C PHE A 537 18.51 -3.68 -9.76
N LEU A 538 19.37 -3.13 -10.60
CA LEU A 538 20.82 -3.16 -10.42
C LEU A 538 21.38 -1.76 -10.59
N GLU A 539 21.90 -1.19 -9.50
CA GLU A 539 22.76 -0.02 -9.52
C GLU A 539 24.22 -0.48 -9.66
N VAL A 540 24.98 0.16 -10.54
CA VAL A 540 26.43 -0.05 -10.64
C VAL A 540 27.14 1.29 -10.61
N LYS A 541 28.12 1.41 -9.71
CA LYS A 541 29.01 2.58 -9.55
C LYS A 541 30.35 2.31 -10.23
N ASP A 542 31.14 3.37 -10.42
CA ASP A 542 32.46 3.33 -11.03
C ASP A 542 32.42 2.62 -12.40
N PHE A 543 31.31 2.81 -13.13
CA PHE A 543 30.93 1.99 -14.28
C PHE A 543 31.89 2.14 -15.47
N SER A 544 32.61 3.28 -15.58
CA SER A 544 33.70 3.46 -16.53
C SER A 544 34.82 2.41 -16.36
N HIS A 545 35.08 1.96 -15.13
CA HIS A 545 36.06 0.94 -14.76
C HIS A 545 35.50 -0.50 -14.82
N CYS A 546 34.19 -0.65 -15.11
CA CYS A 546 33.55 -1.96 -15.23
C CYS A 546 34.17 -2.76 -16.40
N SER A 547 34.95 -3.78 -16.04
CA SER A 547 35.67 -4.68 -16.95
C SER A 547 35.19 -6.13 -16.84
N GLY A 548 34.66 -6.53 -15.69
CA GLY A 548 34.10 -7.86 -15.42
C GLY A 548 32.59 -7.95 -15.66
N CYS A 549 32.00 -9.04 -15.16
CA CYS A 549 30.54 -9.20 -15.13
C CYS A 549 29.97 -8.70 -13.79
N VAL A 550 28.77 -8.13 -13.80
CA VAL A 550 28.06 -7.68 -12.60
C VAL A 550 26.69 -8.37 -12.54
N ARG A 551 26.30 -8.82 -11.34
CA ARG A 551 25.00 -9.46 -11.07
C ARG A 551 24.19 -8.69 -10.05
N SER A 552 22.86 -8.71 -10.17
CA SER A 552 21.96 -8.25 -9.11
C SER A 552 21.80 -9.31 -8.00
N PRO A 553 21.25 -8.93 -6.83
CA PRO A 553 20.55 -9.87 -5.97
C PRO A 553 19.47 -10.63 -6.74
N SER A 554 19.16 -11.85 -6.29
CA SER A 554 18.10 -12.67 -6.86
C SER A 554 16.71 -12.25 -6.35
N ILE A 555 15.71 -12.24 -7.22
CA ILE A 555 14.30 -12.08 -6.86
C ILE A 555 13.53 -13.33 -7.28
N LEU A 556 12.75 -13.91 -6.35
CA LEU A 556 11.91 -15.07 -6.61
C LEU A 556 10.63 -14.65 -7.33
N LEU A 557 10.37 -15.28 -8.49
CA LEU A 557 9.11 -15.20 -9.23
C LEU A 557 8.75 -16.61 -9.72
N GLU A 558 7.52 -17.07 -9.45
CA GLU A 558 7.07 -18.46 -9.70
C GLU A 558 8.01 -19.54 -9.12
N ASN A 559 8.65 -19.23 -7.99
CA ASN A 559 9.67 -20.06 -7.31
C ASN A 559 10.97 -20.27 -8.10
N LEU A 560 11.28 -19.41 -9.08
CA LEU A 560 12.57 -19.33 -9.76
C LEU A 560 13.31 -18.05 -9.32
N PRO A 561 14.62 -18.12 -8.97
CA PRO A 561 15.39 -16.95 -8.55
C PRO A 561 16.02 -16.25 -9.77
N TRP A 562 15.44 -15.12 -10.16
CA TRP A 562 15.87 -14.31 -11.30
C TRP A 562 16.93 -13.27 -10.91
N THR A 563 17.94 -13.09 -11.75
CA THR A 563 19.04 -12.13 -11.58
C THR A 563 19.34 -11.37 -12.86
N ILE A 564 19.66 -10.08 -12.75
CA ILE A 564 20.27 -9.33 -13.85
C ILE A 564 21.73 -9.78 -13.97
N PHE A 565 22.19 -10.00 -15.21
CA PHE A 565 23.59 -10.27 -15.54
C PHE A 565 24.05 -9.32 -16.64
N ILE A 566 24.94 -8.39 -16.33
CA ILE A 566 25.52 -7.46 -17.30
C ILE A 566 27.02 -7.69 -17.44
N LYS A 567 27.57 -7.39 -18.63
CA LYS A 567 29.02 -7.34 -18.86
C LYS A 567 29.36 -6.43 -20.05
N PRO A 568 30.56 -5.82 -20.08
CA PRO A 568 31.11 -5.30 -21.32
C PRO A 568 31.30 -6.43 -22.33
N HIS A 569 31.09 -6.15 -23.61
CA HIS A 569 31.41 -7.07 -24.70
C HIS A 569 32.00 -6.30 -25.87
N THR A 570 33.10 -6.79 -26.41
CA THR A 570 33.75 -6.26 -27.62
C THR A 570 33.44 -7.15 -28.81
N ASP A 571 33.13 -6.52 -29.94
CA ASP A 571 32.99 -7.17 -31.24
C ASP A 571 33.72 -6.33 -32.29
N GLY A 572 34.85 -6.85 -32.79
CA GLY A 572 35.85 -6.04 -33.47
C GLY A 572 36.32 -4.86 -32.61
N ASN A 573 36.31 -3.66 -33.19
CA ASN A 573 36.69 -2.42 -32.51
C ASN A 573 35.54 -1.79 -31.69
N GLU A 574 34.33 -2.33 -31.74
CA GLU A 574 33.16 -1.76 -31.07
C GLU A 574 32.92 -2.40 -29.69
N ARG A 575 32.81 -1.55 -28.66
CA ARG A 575 32.41 -1.97 -27.30
C ARG A 575 30.92 -1.76 -27.11
N PHE A 576 30.26 -2.78 -26.59
CA PHE A 576 28.83 -2.80 -26.24
C PHE A 576 28.66 -3.14 -24.76
N LEU A 577 27.52 -2.73 -24.22
CA LEU A 577 26.91 -3.39 -23.08
C LEU A 577 26.25 -4.69 -23.57
N SER A 578 26.57 -5.82 -22.96
CA SER A 578 25.67 -6.97 -22.93
C SER A 578 24.79 -6.90 -21.69
N PHE A 579 23.51 -7.24 -21.85
CA PHE A 579 22.51 -7.27 -20.77
C PHE A 579 21.69 -8.55 -20.93
N TYR A 580 21.77 -9.41 -19.92
CA TYR A 580 21.04 -10.66 -19.78
C TYR A 580 20.25 -10.69 -18.47
N LEU A 581 19.35 -11.66 -18.42
CA LEU A 581 18.54 -12.10 -17.32
C LEU A 581 18.84 -13.60 -17.14
N ASP A 582 19.34 -13.98 -15.97
CA ASP A 582 19.72 -15.36 -15.62
C ASP A 582 18.85 -15.85 -14.46
N ALA A 583 18.33 -17.07 -14.56
CA ALA A 583 17.57 -17.72 -13.51
C ALA A 583 18.06 -19.14 -13.29
N SER A 584 18.22 -19.52 -12.02
CA SER A 584 18.86 -20.78 -11.63
C SER A 584 17.91 -21.65 -10.83
N SER A 585 17.42 -22.73 -11.44
CA SER A 585 16.70 -23.76 -10.67
C SER A 585 17.70 -24.66 -9.94
N GLN A 586 17.31 -25.12 -8.74
CA GLN A 586 17.90 -26.28 -8.07
C GLN A 586 16.98 -27.51 -8.17
N VAL A 587 15.95 -27.45 -9.01
CA VAL A 587 14.88 -28.43 -9.14
C VAL A 587 14.60 -28.68 -10.63
N GLU A 588 15.00 -29.85 -11.12
CA GLU A 588 14.83 -30.26 -12.51
C GLU A 588 13.34 -30.23 -12.95
N ASN A 589 13.11 -30.04 -14.25
CA ASN A 589 11.81 -30.09 -14.92
C ASN A 589 10.84 -28.94 -14.56
N LYS A 590 11.33 -27.77 -14.13
CA LYS A 590 10.51 -26.55 -14.09
C LYS A 590 10.61 -25.77 -15.40
N SER A 591 9.47 -25.39 -15.95
CA SER A 591 9.37 -24.44 -17.07
C SER A 591 8.34 -23.36 -16.76
N CYS A 592 8.63 -22.11 -17.12
CA CYS A 592 7.77 -20.96 -16.85
C CYS A 592 7.83 -19.99 -18.04
N THR A 593 6.68 -19.62 -18.61
CA THR A 593 6.62 -18.65 -19.70
C THR A 593 6.70 -17.23 -19.13
N VAL A 594 7.81 -16.52 -19.37
CA VAL A 594 8.04 -15.17 -18.82
C VAL A 594 8.29 -14.17 -19.95
N GLU A 595 7.57 -13.04 -19.87
CA GLU A 595 7.92 -11.84 -20.61
C GLU A 595 8.80 -10.95 -19.73
N ALA A 596 9.89 -10.43 -20.28
CA ALA A 596 10.82 -9.57 -19.58
C ALA A 596 11.17 -8.32 -20.39
N CYS A 597 11.21 -7.15 -19.74
CA CYS A 597 11.63 -5.88 -20.33
C CYS A 597 12.96 -5.45 -19.71
N LEU A 598 14.06 -5.65 -20.43
CA LEU A 598 15.39 -5.21 -20.03
C LEU A 598 15.53 -3.72 -20.37
N LYS A 599 15.89 -2.88 -19.40
CA LYS A 599 15.88 -1.41 -19.52
C LYS A 599 17.11 -0.77 -18.85
N VAL A 600 17.79 0.12 -19.57
CA VAL A 600 18.79 1.04 -19.01
C VAL A 600 18.09 2.36 -18.72
N ILE A 601 18.11 2.77 -17.45
CA ILE A 601 17.37 3.94 -16.98
C ILE A 601 18.10 5.22 -17.36
N ASN A 602 17.39 6.16 -17.96
CA ASN A 602 17.87 7.50 -18.16
C ASN A 602 17.65 8.32 -16.88
N GLN A 603 18.75 8.80 -16.28
CA GLN A 603 18.79 9.47 -14.97
C GLN A 603 18.53 10.99 -15.05
N GLN A 604 18.25 11.51 -16.26
CA GLN A 604 17.82 12.89 -16.50
C GLN A 604 16.32 12.97 -16.87
N ASP A 605 15.84 12.03 -17.69
CA ASP A 605 14.45 11.91 -18.10
C ASP A 605 14.08 10.43 -18.29
N VAL A 606 13.36 9.85 -17.32
CA VAL A 606 12.97 8.43 -17.29
C VAL A 606 12.25 8.00 -18.57
N LYS A 607 11.54 8.90 -19.27
CA LYS A 607 10.84 8.57 -20.53
C LYS A 607 11.81 8.31 -21.70
N LYS A 608 13.06 8.73 -21.58
CA LYS A 608 14.16 8.45 -22.53
C LYS A 608 15.00 7.21 -22.14
N SER A 609 14.54 6.41 -21.17
CA SER A 609 15.17 5.12 -20.83
C SER A 609 15.11 4.17 -22.02
N PHE A 610 16.23 3.51 -22.34
CA PHE A 610 16.29 2.59 -23.46
C PHE A 610 15.92 1.18 -23.00
N SER A 611 14.97 0.54 -23.67
CA SER A 611 14.48 -0.79 -23.29
C SER A 611 14.26 -1.73 -24.47
N ARG A 612 14.38 -3.03 -24.21
CA ARG A 612 14.12 -4.12 -25.16
C ARG A 612 13.34 -5.24 -24.45
N LYS A 613 12.23 -5.67 -25.04
CA LYS A 613 11.46 -6.83 -24.56
C LYS A 613 12.06 -8.14 -25.08
N ILE A 614 11.96 -9.18 -24.27
CA ILE A 614 12.09 -10.59 -24.64
C ILE A 614 10.87 -11.35 -24.10
N ILE A 615 10.43 -12.39 -24.81
CA ILE A 615 9.45 -13.37 -24.33
C ILE A 615 10.15 -14.72 -24.50
N HIS A 616 10.26 -15.49 -23.43
CA HIS A 616 10.86 -16.82 -23.49
C HIS A 616 10.17 -17.77 -22.53
N LYS A 617 10.14 -19.07 -22.88
CA LYS A 617 9.85 -20.12 -21.90
C LYS A 617 11.15 -20.49 -21.21
N PHE A 618 11.19 -20.34 -19.89
CA PHE A 618 12.28 -20.80 -19.04
C PHE A 618 12.40 -22.34 -19.14
N CYS A 619 13.62 -22.85 -19.22
CA CYS A 619 13.95 -24.26 -18.98
C CYS A 619 15.40 -24.36 -18.46
N ASP A 620 15.71 -25.39 -17.67
CA ASP A 620 17.01 -25.52 -17.00
C ASP A 620 18.20 -25.73 -17.96
N GLU A 621 17.93 -26.07 -19.23
CA GLU A 621 18.94 -26.33 -20.27
C GLU A 621 19.58 -25.05 -20.87
N GLN A 622 18.96 -23.87 -20.65
CA GLN A 622 19.44 -22.58 -21.16
C GLN A 622 19.13 -21.52 -20.10
N SER A 623 20.11 -20.84 -19.49
CA SER A 623 19.83 -19.86 -18.42
C SER A 623 20.16 -18.40 -18.76
N ASP A 624 21.12 -18.13 -19.66
CA ASP A 624 21.57 -16.77 -20.03
C ASP A 624 20.69 -16.13 -21.14
N TRP A 625 19.53 -15.55 -20.81
CA TRP A 625 18.67 -14.89 -21.81
C TRP A 625 18.89 -13.38 -21.94
N GLY A 626 19.02 -12.87 -23.17
CA GLY A 626 19.07 -11.42 -23.41
C GLY A 626 19.89 -11.04 -24.64
N PHE A 627 20.64 -9.94 -24.52
CA PHE A 627 21.23 -9.27 -25.67
C PHE A 627 22.74 -9.07 -25.50
N ARG A 628 23.53 -9.80 -26.32
CA ARG A 628 24.98 -9.64 -26.46
C ARG A 628 25.38 -8.21 -26.86
N LYS A 629 24.64 -7.59 -27.77
CA LYS A 629 24.72 -6.16 -28.10
C LYS A 629 23.42 -5.48 -27.66
N PHE A 630 23.33 -5.04 -26.40
CA PHE A 630 22.15 -4.34 -25.88
C PHE A 630 22.16 -2.87 -26.32
N MET A 631 23.24 -2.15 -25.99
CA MET A 631 23.48 -0.72 -26.26
C MET A 631 24.97 -0.48 -26.54
N PRO A 632 25.37 0.47 -27.43
CA PRO A 632 26.77 0.84 -27.63
C PRO A 632 27.37 1.48 -26.38
N TRP A 633 28.63 1.15 -26.04
CA TRP A 633 29.27 1.67 -24.83
C TRP A 633 29.48 3.19 -24.87
N ASN A 634 29.80 3.74 -26.05
CA ASN A 634 29.95 5.19 -26.25
C ASN A 634 28.64 5.96 -26.03
N ASP A 635 27.48 5.31 -26.26
CA ASP A 635 26.16 5.89 -26.04
C ASP A 635 25.77 5.86 -24.55
N LEU A 636 26.11 4.77 -23.88
CA LEU A 636 25.88 4.57 -22.45
C LEU A 636 26.71 5.52 -21.59
N MET A 637 27.98 5.71 -21.95
CA MET A 637 28.94 6.55 -21.22
C MET A 637 28.85 8.04 -21.56
N ASN A 638 28.00 8.47 -22.49
CA ASN A 638 27.86 9.87 -22.85
C ASN A 638 26.97 10.62 -21.83
N PRO A 639 27.50 11.58 -21.04
CA PRO A 639 26.70 12.29 -20.04
C PRO A 639 25.56 13.11 -20.64
N ALA A 640 25.68 13.56 -21.89
CA ALA A 640 24.63 14.28 -22.60
C ALA A 640 23.48 13.36 -23.09
N LYS A 641 23.66 12.03 -23.08
CA LYS A 641 22.56 11.06 -23.28
C LYS A 641 21.86 10.69 -21.96
N GLY A 642 22.47 10.98 -20.80
CA GLY A 642 21.81 10.90 -19.49
C GLY A 642 21.66 9.51 -18.88
N PHE A 643 22.23 8.46 -19.49
CA PHE A 643 22.21 7.10 -18.92
C PHE A 643 23.22 6.93 -17.78
N VAL A 644 24.39 7.59 -17.87
CA VAL A 644 25.39 7.68 -16.80
C VAL A 644 25.27 9.01 -16.04
N LYS A 645 25.44 8.98 -14.72
CA LYS A 645 25.48 10.15 -13.83
C LYS A 645 26.41 9.86 -12.66
N ASN A 646 27.42 10.70 -12.41
CA ASN A 646 28.42 10.49 -11.35
C ASN A 646 29.07 9.07 -11.43
N ASP A 647 29.41 8.64 -12.64
CA ASP A 647 29.86 7.27 -13.01
C ASP A 647 28.96 6.10 -12.52
N LYS A 648 27.70 6.42 -12.19
CA LYS A 648 26.65 5.47 -11.83
C LYS A 648 25.75 5.19 -13.03
N VAL A 649 25.40 3.92 -13.25
CA VAL A 649 24.40 3.47 -14.23
C VAL A 649 23.36 2.60 -13.51
N ILE A 650 22.09 2.74 -13.91
CA ILE A 650 20.96 2.00 -13.32
C ILE A 650 20.33 1.11 -14.39
N PHE A 651 20.22 -0.18 -14.07
CA PHE A 651 19.59 -1.21 -14.90
C PHE A 651 18.31 -1.69 -14.20
N LEU A 652 17.29 -1.95 -15.00
CA LEU A 652 15.99 -2.47 -14.59
C LEU A 652 15.61 -3.66 -15.46
N VAL A 653 15.04 -4.69 -14.85
CA VAL A 653 14.25 -5.70 -15.56
C VAL A 653 12.86 -5.77 -14.95
N THR A 654 11.83 -5.60 -15.76
CA THR A 654 10.43 -5.87 -15.38
C THR A 654 10.03 -7.25 -15.89
N LEU A 655 9.47 -8.09 -15.04
CA LEU A 655 9.05 -9.46 -15.33
C LEU A 655 7.52 -9.62 -15.22
N TRP A 656 6.93 -10.30 -16.20
CA TRP A 656 5.54 -10.76 -16.20
C TRP A 656 5.52 -12.26 -16.42
N ALA A 657 5.07 -13.02 -15.41
CA ALA A 657 4.76 -14.44 -15.58
C ALA A 657 3.48 -14.56 -16.41
N LYS A 658 3.54 -15.33 -17.50
CA LYS A 658 2.35 -15.76 -18.23
C LYS A 658 1.88 -17.07 -17.64
N ARG A 659 0.60 -17.12 -17.28
CA ARG A 659 -0.10 -18.40 -17.13
C ARG A 659 -0.29 -18.94 -18.54
N ASP A 660 0.09 -20.18 -18.76
CA ASP A 660 -0.32 -20.91 -19.95
C ASP A 660 -1.80 -21.29 -19.69
N ASP A 661 -2.74 -20.70 -20.44
CA ASP A 661 -4.20 -20.92 -20.33
C ASP A 661 -4.67 -22.27 -20.92
#